data_AF-A0A401MKJ3-F1
#
_entry.id   AF-A0A401MKJ3-F1
#
_cell.length_a   1.000
_cell.length_b   1.000
_cell.length_c   1.000
_cell.angle_alpha   90.00
_cell.angle_beta   90.00
_cell.angle_gamma   90.00
#
_symmetry.space_group_name_H-M   'P 1'
#
loop_
_entity.id
_entity.type
_entity.pdbx_description
1 polymer ?
#
loop_
_entity_poly.entity_id
_entity_poly.type
_entity_poly.pdbx_seq_one_letter_code
_entity_poly.pdbx_strand_id
1 'polypeptide(L)'
;MVGPAYYEDPELTDVPVIANNISDLAQVLTDEKLGGFNPFTCIAVPSTAGVAQVGSALVHAAAEAEDLLLFYYSGHGLLGPRRRELYLSLASTRSDQLAFTALPFDAVRDACLDSKATNRVVILDSCFSGRAIGETLSSVKEAVLGELEVSGTYTLTSSPANRTAVVLPGERHTAFTERLLDMLNAGSPAAGTMINLGDIYRHLHTRLRAEGLPEPQRCGVNNADLLGLVRNVHSAHASGDTSAANDTAEPEHAPGTDMTERLTHAERIANTIGDGLWRTRALAWVARAAADTFAPEHVERLIDQAEQAASAVGHAPAEALTAVVTALAALDPDRAERIANTPAGTETKGYVLAALTKAVAASDPERAESIAVTITSKYQRWRALSAVAVAVAATNPDRAERIARSITDKDFKWPALSAVAAAVAATNPDRAEHIAKSITVKHLRLKALSAVARAVAATDPDRAEHIAQAITSKDYRWPALSTTAAAVAATDPDRAERIAGDIAGEYNRWSPLLFTEPVAATSLAAALRTVAAAVAAVAPDRAERIAYATPHQSTTETVLAEVAKAVAATDPDRAERIANSISDKFTQVTVLAAVASTAAAAGDPDHAGSLIGQAKRAASTVKAHSRAEALTTVVTAAAAFDPDRAERMAYGISEKPTQERMLVALGKAVAATDPDRAEQIADVITDESSRTKVRAAVARAVAVTDPDRARRIANRASGGAKAEILYSVVLVLTDPK
;
A
#
# COMPACT_ATOMS: atom_id res chain seq x y z
N MET A 1 9.78 -14.61 10.84
CA MET A 1 8.96 -15.73 10.34
C MET A 1 9.87 -16.87 9.93
N VAL A 2 9.55 -18.08 10.36
CA VAL A 2 10.38 -19.28 10.13
C VAL A 2 9.48 -20.42 9.67
N GLY A 3 9.81 -21.07 8.55
CA GLY A 3 8.98 -22.12 7.96
C GLY A 3 9.75 -23.08 7.08
N PRO A 4 10.40 -24.11 7.64
CA PRO A 4 11.06 -25.15 6.86
C PRO A 4 10.01 -26.03 6.17
N ALA A 5 9.90 -25.88 4.84
CA ALA A 5 8.94 -26.60 4.01
C ALA A 5 9.41 -28.03 3.64
N TYR A 6 10.73 -28.25 3.65
CA TYR A 6 11.39 -29.52 3.33
C TYR A 6 12.44 -29.86 4.37
N TYR A 7 12.61 -31.15 4.66
CA TYR A 7 13.52 -31.66 5.70
C TYR A 7 14.50 -32.69 5.13
N GLU A 8 15.74 -32.66 5.62
CA GLU A 8 16.78 -33.64 5.25
C GLU A 8 16.60 -34.97 5.99
N ASP A 9 16.00 -34.95 7.18
CA ASP A 9 15.74 -36.15 7.97
C ASP A 9 14.47 -36.86 7.47
N PRO A 10 14.58 -38.13 7.01
CA PRO A 10 13.43 -38.89 6.50
C PRO A 10 12.35 -39.19 7.55
N GLU A 11 12.64 -39.04 8.85
CA GLU A 11 11.62 -39.13 9.91
C GLU A 11 10.71 -37.88 9.97
N LEU A 12 11.12 -36.77 9.34
CA LEU A 12 10.34 -35.54 9.24
C LEU A 12 9.70 -35.44 7.87
N THR A 13 8.36 -35.51 7.83
CA THR A 13 7.62 -35.39 6.56
C THR A 13 7.66 -33.96 6.03
N ASP A 14 7.97 -33.80 4.74
CA ASP A 14 7.90 -32.51 4.05
C ASP A 14 6.48 -31.93 4.07
N VAL A 15 6.39 -30.61 4.24
CA VAL A 15 5.11 -29.88 4.24
C VAL A 15 5.25 -28.66 3.31
N PRO A 16 5.21 -28.85 1.98
CA PRO A 16 5.48 -27.79 1.01
C PRO A 16 4.60 -26.54 1.16
N VAL A 17 3.37 -26.70 1.65
CA VAL A 17 2.41 -25.60 1.87
C VAL A 17 2.89 -24.57 2.90
N ILE A 18 3.85 -24.92 3.77
CA ILE A 18 4.44 -23.97 4.73
C ILE A 18 5.11 -22.78 4.03
N ALA A 19 5.65 -22.98 2.83
CA ALA A 19 6.21 -21.86 2.06
C ALA A 19 5.14 -20.80 1.75
N ASN A 20 3.89 -21.23 1.48
CA ASN A 20 2.76 -20.33 1.26
C ASN A 20 2.35 -19.65 2.57
N ASN A 21 2.34 -20.37 3.70
CA ASN A 21 2.03 -19.78 5.02
C ASN A 21 2.91 -18.56 5.30
N ILE A 22 4.22 -18.70 5.11
CA ILE A 22 5.20 -17.64 5.39
C ILE A 22 5.01 -16.47 4.42
N SER A 23 4.89 -16.76 3.12
CA SER A 23 4.72 -15.73 2.09
C SER A 23 3.45 -14.90 2.31
N ASP A 24 2.32 -15.57 2.47
CA ASP A 24 1.01 -14.91 2.52
C ASP A 24 0.79 -14.21 3.86
N LEU A 25 1.24 -14.79 4.97
CA LEU A 25 1.16 -14.12 6.27
C LEU A 25 2.07 -12.90 6.32
N ALA A 26 3.28 -12.97 5.75
CA ALA A 26 4.14 -11.80 5.61
C ALA A 26 3.46 -10.71 4.78
N GLN A 27 2.84 -11.09 3.66
CA GLN A 27 2.11 -10.16 2.80
C GLN A 27 0.97 -9.46 3.54
N VAL A 28 0.11 -10.20 4.24
CA VAL A 28 -1.03 -9.61 4.98
C VAL A 28 -0.57 -8.70 6.11
N LEU A 29 0.46 -9.09 6.86
CA LEU A 29 0.97 -8.29 7.97
C LEU A 29 1.68 -7.00 7.53
N THR A 30 2.19 -6.98 6.29
CA THR A 30 2.94 -5.84 5.71
C THR A 30 2.16 -5.06 4.65
N ASP A 31 0.93 -5.47 4.38
CA ASP A 31 0.02 -4.80 3.45
C ASP A 31 -0.27 -3.36 3.92
N GLU A 32 -0.18 -2.39 3.02
CA GLU A 32 -0.33 -0.97 3.37
C GLU A 32 -1.75 -0.61 3.88
N LYS A 33 -2.76 -1.40 3.50
CA LYS A 33 -4.18 -1.18 3.85
C LYS A 33 -4.60 -1.99 5.07
N LEU A 34 -4.06 -3.20 5.24
CA LEU A 34 -4.43 -4.14 6.31
C LEU A 34 -3.37 -4.22 7.41
N GLY A 35 -2.11 -4.31 7.02
CA GLY A 35 -0.97 -4.60 7.88
C GLY A 35 -0.58 -3.47 8.82
N GLY A 36 -0.11 -3.83 10.00
CA GLY A 36 0.53 -2.91 10.96
C GLY A 36 2.06 -2.95 10.93
N PHE A 37 2.64 -3.95 10.25
CA PHE A 37 4.09 -4.13 10.20
C PHE A 37 4.69 -3.42 9.00
N ASN A 38 5.86 -2.84 9.21
CA ASN A 38 6.67 -2.34 8.12
C ASN A 38 7.21 -3.54 7.30
N PRO A 39 7.01 -3.59 5.97
CA PRO A 39 7.63 -4.59 5.09
C PRO A 39 9.15 -4.75 5.32
N PHE A 40 9.83 -3.65 5.68
CA PHE A 40 11.28 -3.61 5.91
C PHE A 40 11.72 -4.29 7.22
N THR A 41 10.82 -4.50 8.18
CA THR A 41 11.11 -5.16 9.46
C THR A 41 10.50 -6.56 9.58
N CYS A 42 9.77 -7.02 8.56
CA CYS A 42 9.22 -8.38 8.51
C CYS A 42 10.23 -9.35 7.90
N ILE A 43 10.94 -10.09 8.75
CA ILE A 43 12.02 -10.99 8.32
C ILE A 43 11.44 -12.40 8.12
N ALA A 44 11.38 -12.86 6.87
CA ALA A 44 11.16 -14.27 6.54
C ALA A 44 12.52 -14.97 6.34
N VAL A 45 12.85 -15.92 7.20
CA VAL A 45 14.12 -16.65 7.14
C VAL A 45 14.02 -17.71 6.03
N PRO A 46 15.08 -17.95 5.22
CA PRO A 46 15.07 -19.00 4.21
C PRO A 46 14.66 -20.36 4.77
N SER A 47 13.92 -21.16 3.98
CA SER A 47 13.45 -22.47 4.42
C SER A 47 14.57 -23.46 4.74
N THR A 48 15.76 -23.27 4.16
CA THR A 48 16.97 -24.06 4.38
C THR A 48 17.83 -23.57 5.55
N ALA A 49 17.40 -22.53 6.28
CA ALA A 49 18.24 -21.91 7.30
C ALA A 49 18.44 -22.83 8.52
N GLY A 50 19.68 -22.87 9.01
CA GLY A 50 20.05 -23.58 10.24
C GLY A 50 19.90 -22.74 11.51
N VAL A 51 20.19 -23.34 12.67
CA VAL A 51 19.97 -22.74 13.99
C VAL A 51 20.66 -21.39 14.16
N ALA A 52 21.92 -21.26 13.72
CA ALA A 52 22.68 -20.02 13.85
C ALA A 52 22.07 -18.85 13.06
N GLN A 53 21.53 -19.13 11.87
CA GLN A 53 20.92 -18.11 11.00
C GLN A 53 19.59 -17.63 11.58
N VAL A 54 18.75 -18.57 12.04
CA VAL A 54 17.48 -18.22 12.69
C VAL A 54 17.72 -17.46 14.00
N GLY A 55 18.69 -17.89 14.80
CA GLY A 55 19.08 -17.22 16.03
C GLY A 55 19.57 -15.79 15.80
N SER A 56 20.45 -15.58 14.82
CA SER A 56 20.93 -14.23 14.48
C SER A 56 19.81 -13.30 14.01
N ALA A 57 18.90 -13.79 13.17
CA ALA A 57 17.75 -13.03 12.70
C ALA A 57 16.82 -12.64 13.85
N LEU A 58 16.58 -13.57 14.79
CA LEU A 58 15.73 -13.34 15.94
C LEU A 58 16.33 -12.33 16.93
N VAL A 59 17.62 -12.48 17.27
CA VAL A 59 18.30 -11.53 18.18
C VAL A 59 18.34 -10.13 17.58
N HIS A 60 18.56 -10.01 16.27
CA HIS A 60 18.52 -8.73 15.58
C HIS A 60 17.12 -8.10 15.61
N ALA A 61 16.09 -8.86 15.24
CA ALA A 61 14.70 -8.40 15.31
C ALA A 61 14.32 -8.00 16.74
N ALA A 62 14.75 -8.75 17.74
CA ALA A 62 14.53 -8.45 19.15
C ALA A 62 15.22 -7.15 19.61
N ALA A 63 16.42 -6.86 19.09
CA ALA A 63 17.18 -5.65 19.40
C ALA A 63 16.59 -4.39 18.73
N GLU A 64 15.97 -4.54 17.56
CA GLU A 64 15.36 -3.44 16.80
C GLU A 64 13.91 -3.16 17.18
N ALA A 65 13.16 -4.17 17.62
CA ALA A 65 11.75 -4.02 17.98
C ALA A 65 11.56 -3.16 19.24
N GLU A 66 10.84 -2.03 19.10
CA GLU A 66 10.49 -1.11 20.21
C GLU A 66 9.01 -1.25 20.63
N ASP A 67 8.10 -1.48 19.68
CA ASP A 67 6.66 -1.62 19.94
C ASP A 67 6.24 -3.09 20.02
N LEU A 68 6.30 -3.82 18.90
CA LEU A 68 5.90 -5.22 18.81
C LEU A 68 7.00 -6.08 18.19
N LEU A 69 7.43 -7.11 18.92
CA LEU A 69 8.18 -8.24 18.36
C LEU A 69 7.22 -9.41 18.08
N LEU A 70 7.09 -9.81 16.82
CA LEU A 70 6.30 -10.98 16.41
C LEU A 70 7.21 -12.09 15.87
N PHE A 71 7.21 -13.24 16.56
CA PHE A 71 7.83 -14.46 16.08
C PHE A 71 6.75 -15.44 15.61
N TYR A 72 6.70 -15.72 14.31
CA TYR A 72 5.85 -16.76 13.73
C TYR A 72 6.70 -17.93 13.26
N TYR A 73 6.33 -19.13 13.67
CA TYR A 73 6.94 -20.39 13.23
C TYR A 73 5.87 -21.36 12.70
N SER A 74 6.17 -22.02 11.58
CA SER A 74 5.36 -23.11 11.04
C SER A 74 6.24 -24.30 10.68
N GLY A 75 5.96 -25.48 11.24
CA GLY A 75 6.82 -26.66 11.06
C GLY A 75 6.62 -27.74 12.12
N HIS A 76 7.56 -28.68 12.24
CA HIS A 76 7.49 -29.74 13.25
C HIS A 76 8.06 -29.28 14.60
N GLY A 77 7.29 -29.48 15.68
CA GLY A 77 7.75 -29.33 17.05
C GLY A 77 8.14 -30.68 17.63
N LEU A 78 9.38 -30.83 18.08
CA LEU A 78 9.93 -32.06 18.65
C LEU A 78 10.27 -31.84 20.12
N LEU A 79 9.99 -32.83 20.98
CA LEU A 79 10.36 -32.76 22.39
C LEU A 79 11.68 -33.47 22.64
N GLY A 80 12.58 -32.83 23.38
CA GLY A 80 13.87 -33.42 23.75
C GLY A 80 13.71 -34.71 24.58
N PRO A 81 14.57 -35.73 24.39
CA PRO A 81 14.36 -37.06 24.98
C PRO A 81 14.50 -37.12 26.51
N ARG A 82 15.18 -36.16 27.14
CA ARG A 82 15.47 -36.16 28.58
C ARG A 82 14.61 -35.21 29.40
N ARG A 83 14.53 -33.95 28.97
CA ARG A 83 13.84 -32.88 29.70
C ARG A 83 12.48 -32.51 29.10
N ARG A 84 12.11 -33.14 27.97
CA ARG A 84 10.89 -32.84 27.20
C ARG A 84 10.77 -31.36 26.81
N GLU A 85 11.90 -30.67 26.70
CA GLU A 85 11.99 -29.28 26.24
C GLU A 85 11.64 -29.19 24.74
N LEU A 86 11.01 -28.09 24.34
CA LEU A 86 10.54 -27.91 22.96
C LEU A 86 11.66 -27.48 22.02
N TYR A 87 11.79 -28.21 20.90
CA TYR A 87 12.64 -27.86 19.77
C TYR A 87 11.78 -27.63 18.52
N LEU A 88 12.06 -26.54 17.80
CA LEU A 88 11.49 -26.22 16.51
C LEU A 88 12.41 -26.76 15.41
N SER A 89 11.93 -27.71 14.61
CA SER A 89 12.73 -28.28 13.53
C SER A 89 13.01 -27.23 12.44
N LEU A 90 14.14 -27.40 11.77
CA LEU A 90 14.65 -26.65 10.63
C LEU A 90 15.02 -27.65 9.51
N ALA A 91 15.33 -27.17 8.30
CA ALA A 91 15.57 -28.08 7.17
C ALA A 91 16.64 -29.14 7.43
N SER A 92 17.75 -28.75 8.09
CA SER A 92 18.86 -29.64 8.43
C SER A 92 18.72 -30.30 9.82
N THR A 93 17.54 -30.24 10.43
CA THR A 93 17.30 -30.88 11.73
C THR A 93 17.35 -32.39 11.60
N ARG A 94 18.07 -33.03 12.51
CA ARG A 94 18.09 -34.48 12.67
C ARG A 94 17.49 -34.87 14.02
N SER A 95 16.50 -35.76 13.98
CA SER A 95 15.68 -36.23 15.10
C SER A 95 16.50 -36.89 16.22
N ASP A 96 17.66 -37.47 15.90
CA ASP A 96 18.60 -38.07 16.84
C ASP A 96 19.58 -37.05 17.48
N GLN A 97 19.62 -35.81 16.98
CA GLN A 97 20.56 -34.75 17.41
C GLN A 97 19.87 -33.38 17.57
N LEU A 98 18.68 -33.36 18.17
CA LEU A 98 17.87 -32.13 18.33
C LEU A 98 18.63 -30.96 18.97
N ALA A 99 19.38 -31.22 20.04
CA ALA A 99 20.09 -30.20 20.81
C ALA A 99 21.10 -29.35 19.99
N PHE A 100 21.54 -29.86 18.84
CA PHE A 100 22.53 -29.20 18.00
C PHE A 100 22.00 -28.79 16.62
N THR A 101 20.89 -29.40 16.18
CA THR A 101 20.40 -29.27 14.79
C THR A 101 18.99 -28.68 14.70
N ALA A 102 18.26 -28.57 15.81
CA ALA A 102 16.96 -27.91 15.91
C ALA A 102 17.07 -26.65 16.77
N LEU A 103 16.16 -25.70 16.56
CA LEU A 103 16.13 -24.45 17.33
C LEU A 103 15.45 -24.71 18.69
N PRO A 104 16.15 -24.57 19.83
CA PRO A 104 15.52 -24.68 21.13
C PRO A 104 14.52 -23.54 21.32
N PHE A 105 13.29 -23.84 21.74
CA PHE A 105 12.29 -22.81 21.99
C PHE A 105 12.70 -21.87 23.14
N ASP A 106 13.47 -22.38 24.10
CA ASP A 106 14.09 -21.59 25.17
C ASP A 106 14.94 -20.44 24.62
N ALA A 107 15.70 -20.67 23.54
CA ALA A 107 16.48 -19.61 22.91
C ALA A 107 15.59 -18.55 22.23
N VAL A 108 14.42 -18.96 21.71
CA VAL A 108 13.42 -18.02 21.18
C VAL A 108 12.82 -17.19 22.30
N ARG A 109 12.47 -17.83 23.41
CA ARG A 109 11.94 -17.19 24.61
C ARG A 109 12.91 -16.18 25.18
N ASP A 110 14.19 -16.54 25.34
CA ASP A 110 15.22 -15.66 25.88
C ASP A 110 15.41 -14.43 24.98
N ALA A 111 15.45 -14.61 23.66
CA ALA A 111 15.52 -13.49 22.72
C ALA A 111 14.28 -12.57 22.79
N CYS A 112 13.09 -13.12 23.00
CA CYS A 112 11.90 -12.31 23.24
C CYS A 112 12.01 -11.53 24.55
N LEU A 113 12.47 -12.15 25.65
CA LEU A 113 12.63 -11.50 26.95
C LEU A 113 13.68 -10.39 26.92
N ASP A 114 14.78 -10.58 26.19
CA ASP A 114 15.84 -9.58 26.00
C ASP A 114 15.45 -8.44 25.05
N SER A 115 14.34 -8.59 24.32
CA SER A 115 13.84 -7.56 23.42
C SER A 115 13.39 -6.31 24.18
N LYS A 116 13.61 -5.14 23.59
CA LYS A 116 13.10 -3.85 24.08
C LYS A 116 11.63 -3.63 23.74
N ALA A 117 11.00 -4.52 22.99
CA ALA A 117 9.63 -4.37 22.53
C ALA A 117 8.66 -4.22 23.71
N THR A 118 7.68 -3.33 23.57
CA THR A 118 6.61 -3.18 24.58
C THR A 118 5.74 -4.44 24.62
N ASN A 119 5.44 -5.00 23.45
CA ASN A 119 4.64 -6.18 23.24
C ASN A 119 5.48 -7.27 22.55
N ARG A 120 5.34 -8.51 23.01
CA ARG A 120 6.01 -9.68 22.42
C ARG A 120 4.96 -10.72 22.10
N VAL A 121 4.95 -11.20 20.86
CA VAL A 121 3.97 -12.17 20.38
C VAL A 121 4.69 -13.33 19.72
N VAL A 122 4.33 -14.53 20.12
CA VAL A 122 4.82 -15.78 19.57
C VAL A 122 3.63 -16.55 19.00
N ILE A 123 3.67 -16.89 17.72
CA ILE A 123 2.66 -17.71 17.06
C ILE A 123 3.33 -18.98 16.55
N LEU A 124 2.87 -20.12 17.06
CA LEU A 124 3.39 -21.44 16.68
C LEU A 124 2.31 -22.20 15.92
N ASP A 125 2.44 -22.23 14.59
CA ASP A 125 1.72 -23.17 13.74
C ASP A 125 2.53 -24.47 13.58
N SER A 126 2.76 -25.11 14.72
CA SER A 126 3.58 -26.29 14.81
C SER A 126 2.92 -27.33 15.66
N CYS A 127 3.22 -28.57 15.37
CA CYS A 127 2.64 -29.68 16.08
C CYS A 127 3.67 -30.41 16.91
N PHE A 128 3.28 -30.69 18.15
CA PHE A 128 4.11 -31.38 19.11
C PHE A 128 3.98 -32.88 18.85
N SER A 129 4.96 -33.48 18.15
CA SER A 129 4.99 -34.93 17.97
C SER A 129 5.49 -35.58 19.26
N GLY A 130 4.57 -35.80 20.20
CA GLY A 130 4.84 -36.56 21.43
C GLY A 130 4.98 -38.05 21.14
N ARG A 131 6.09 -38.50 20.51
CA ARG A 131 6.49 -39.92 20.57
C ARG A 131 7.11 -40.21 21.95
N ALA A 132 6.26 -40.20 22.99
CA ALA A 132 6.57 -40.82 24.26
C ALA A 132 5.64 -42.03 24.41
N ILE A 133 6.22 -43.22 24.21
CA ILE A 133 5.60 -44.49 24.56
C ILE A 133 5.32 -44.44 26.07
N GLY A 134 4.04 -44.40 26.44
CA GLY A 134 3.52 -44.67 27.78
C GLY A 134 4.15 -43.88 28.93
N GLU A 135 3.56 -42.74 29.30
CA GLU A 135 3.39 -42.30 30.71
C GLU A 135 2.57 -40.99 30.78
N THR A 136 1.85 -40.85 31.88
CA THR A 136 0.78 -39.90 32.25
C THR A 136 0.74 -38.55 31.50
N LEU A 137 -0.31 -38.37 30.69
CA LEU A 137 -0.55 -37.24 29.78
C LEU A 137 -0.92 -35.90 30.45
N SER A 138 -1.27 -35.88 31.75
CA SER A 138 -1.74 -34.67 32.44
C SER A 138 -0.61 -33.75 32.92
N SER A 139 0.50 -34.31 33.42
CA SER A 139 1.65 -33.53 33.93
C SER A 139 2.47 -32.88 32.82
N VAL A 140 2.49 -33.47 31.63
CA VAL A 140 3.13 -32.93 30.42
C VAL A 140 2.41 -31.68 29.93
N LYS A 141 1.08 -31.66 30.04
CA LYS A 141 0.24 -30.54 29.64
C LYS A 141 0.57 -29.30 30.47
N GLU A 142 0.78 -29.46 31.77
CA GLU A 142 1.19 -28.39 32.70
C GLU A 142 2.65 -27.97 32.50
N ALA A 143 3.57 -28.88 32.18
CA ALA A 143 4.98 -28.54 31.93
C ALA A 143 5.19 -27.74 30.63
N VAL A 144 4.54 -28.15 29.53
CA VAL A 144 4.61 -27.42 28.25
C VAL A 144 3.88 -26.08 28.33
N LEU A 145 2.75 -26.01 29.04
CA LEU A 145 2.06 -24.72 29.30
C LEU A 145 2.87 -23.81 30.23
N GLY A 146 3.61 -24.36 31.21
CA GLY A 146 4.49 -23.61 32.10
C GLY A 146 5.74 -23.05 31.40
N GLU A 147 6.28 -23.72 30.38
CA GLU A 147 7.35 -23.17 29.51
C GLU A 147 6.86 -22.03 28.60
N LEU A 148 5.56 -21.99 28.29
CA LEU A 148 4.90 -20.97 27.46
C LEU A 148 4.39 -19.77 28.29
N GLU A 149 4.34 -19.89 29.62
CA GLU A 149 3.86 -18.86 30.56
C GLU A 149 4.98 -17.84 30.85
N VAL A 150 5.14 -16.89 29.93
CA VAL A 150 6.21 -15.90 29.96
C VAL A 150 5.65 -14.54 30.34
N SER A 151 6.21 -13.93 31.38
CA SER A 151 5.83 -12.58 31.81
C SER A 151 6.08 -11.56 30.69
N GLY A 152 5.00 -11.02 30.10
CA GLY A 152 5.08 -10.00 29.04
C GLY A 152 5.14 -10.51 27.60
N THR A 153 4.91 -11.81 27.37
CA THR A 153 4.82 -12.41 26.01
C THR A 153 3.48 -13.10 25.81
N TYR A 154 2.83 -12.85 24.68
CA TYR A 154 1.60 -13.53 24.28
C TYR A 154 1.93 -14.67 23.31
N THR A 155 1.56 -15.89 23.66
CA THR A 155 1.81 -17.08 22.85
C THR A 155 0.50 -17.69 22.35
N LEU A 156 0.38 -17.90 21.04
CA LEU A 156 -0.74 -18.55 20.36
C LEU A 156 -0.26 -19.81 19.64
N THR A 157 -0.87 -20.96 19.89
CA THR A 157 -0.47 -22.24 19.27
C THR A 157 -1.63 -22.89 18.51
N SER A 158 -1.31 -23.62 17.43
CA SER A 158 -2.32 -24.21 16.54
C SER A 158 -2.99 -25.49 17.05
N SER A 159 -2.41 -26.18 18.04
CA SER A 159 -2.98 -27.40 18.61
C SER A 159 -2.54 -27.67 20.06
N PRO A 160 -3.27 -28.52 20.81
CA PRO A 160 -2.77 -29.14 22.03
C PRO A 160 -1.58 -30.06 21.72
N ALA A 161 -0.75 -30.39 22.74
CA ALA A 161 0.53 -31.10 22.69
C ALA A 161 0.62 -32.48 21.98
N ASN A 162 -0.38 -32.89 21.18
CA ASN A 162 -0.59 -34.29 20.76
C ASN A 162 -1.18 -34.47 19.34
N ARG A 163 -1.27 -33.45 18.48
CA ARG A 163 -1.80 -33.62 17.09
C ARG A 163 -0.95 -32.87 16.07
N THR A 164 -0.78 -33.46 14.88
CA THR A 164 -0.04 -32.96 13.71
C THR A 164 -0.71 -31.79 13.00
N ALA A 165 0.09 -31.00 12.28
CA ALA A 165 -0.38 -29.77 11.62
C ALA A 165 -1.22 -30.24 10.45
N VAL A 166 -2.51 -29.96 10.52
CA VAL A 166 -3.46 -30.54 9.56
C VAL A 166 -3.36 -29.74 8.27
N VAL A 167 -2.97 -30.41 7.19
CA VAL A 167 -3.15 -29.92 5.83
C VAL A 167 -4.36 -30.64 5.26
N LEU A 168 -5.41 -29.90 4.92
CA LEU A 168 -6.59 -30.50 4.29
C LEU A 168 -6.36 -30.65 2.77
N PRO A 169 -6.91 -31.70 2.13
CA PRO A 169 -6.71 -31.90 0.70
C PRO A 169 -7.18 -30.71 -0.14
N GLY A 170 -6.28 -30.16 -0.95
CA GLY A 170 -6.57 -29.03 -1.86
C GLY A 170 -6.44 -27.64 -1.24
N GLU A 171 -6.12 -27.53 0.06
CA GLU A 171 -5.85 -26.23 0.69
C GLU A 171 -4.43 -25.73 0.36
N ARG A 172 -4.31 -24.41 0.23
CA ARG A 172 -3.05 -23.75 -0.14
C ARG A 172 -2.13 -23.54 1.07
N HIS A 173 -2.69 -23.49 2.28
CA HIS A 173 -1.99 -23.30 3.56
C HIS A 173 -2.25 -24.47 4.51
N THR A 174 -1.58 -24.47 5.67
CA THR A 174 -2.00 -25.33 6.79
C THR A 174 -3.38 -24.89 7.29
N ALA A 175 -4.17 -25.81 7.85
CA ALA A 175 -5.54 -25.51 8.27
C ALA A 175 -5.58 -24.35 9.29
N PHE A 176 -4.63 -24.26 10.22
CA PHE A 176 -4.54 -23.14 11.15
C PHE A 176 -4.24 -21.82 10.43
N THR A 177 -3.21 -21.79 9.58
CA THR A 177 -2.81 -20.56 8.89
C THR A 177 -3.84 -20.11 7.85
N GLU A 178 -4.55 -21.03 7.19
CA GLU A 178 -5.66 -20.70 6.29
C GLU A 178 -6.75 -19.90 7.03
N ARG A 179 -7.22 -20.39 8.18
CA ARG A 179 -8.28 -19.69 8.94
C ARG A 179 -7.77 -18.43 9.62
N LEU A 180 -6.48 -18.37 9.95
CA LEU A 180 -5.83 -17.14 10.41
C LEU A 180 -5.84 -16.09 9.30
N LEU A 181 -5.38 -16.45 8.10
CA LEU A 181 -5.37 -15.58 6.93
C LEU A 181 -6.78 -15.15 6.52
N ASP A 182 -7.77 -16.04 6.59
CA ASP A 182 -9.18 -15.70 6.35
C ASP A 182 -9.65 -14.58 7.28
N MET A 183 -9.37 -14.71 8.59
CA MET A 183 -9.73 -13.68 9.56
C MET A 183 -8.99 -12.36 9.31
N LEU A 184 -7.69 -12.41 9.03
CA LEU A 184 -6.89 -11.21 8.81
C LEU A 184 -7.26 -10.47 7.51
N ASN A 185 -7.64 -11.21 6.46
CA ASN A 185 -8.04 -10.65 5.17
C ASN A 185 -9.50 -10.22 5.12
N ALA A 186 -10.41 -11.09 5.56
CA ALA A 186 -11.84 -10.83 5.49
C ALA A 186 -12.30 -9.93 6.64
N GLY A 187 -11.55 -9.87 7.74
CA GLY A 187 -11.95 -9.14 8.93
C GLY A 187 -13.13 -9.79 9.69
N SER A 188 -13.57 -9.12 10.76
CA SER A 188 -14.68 -9.61 11.57
C SER A 188 -15.65 -8.49 11.93
N PRO A 189 -16.97 -8.68 11.75
CA PRO A 189 -17.97 -7.71 12.18
C PRO A 189 -18.07 -7.59 13.72
N ALA A 190 -17.49 -8.54 14.46
CA ALA A 190 -17.42 -8.51 15.92
C ALA A 190 -16.14 -7.86 16.47
N ALA A 191 -15.17 -7.53 15.59
CA ALA A 191 -13.93 -6.86 15.95
C ALA A 191 -14.06 -5.34 15.73
N GLY A 192 -13.27 -4.54 16.46
CA GLY A 192 -13.23 -3.08 16.31
C GLY A 192 -12.54 -2.62 15.02
N THR A 193 -12.01 -1.38 15.01
CA THR A 193 -11.23 -0.84 13.88
C THR A 193 -9.95 -1.63 13.59
N MET A 194 -9.42 -2.30 14.61
CA MET A 194 -8.30 -3.24 14.54
C MET A 194 -8.77 -4.62 15.00
N ILE A 195 -8.25 -5.66 14.36
CA ILE A 195 -8.40 -7.05 14.79
C ILE A 195 -7.34 -7.32 15.85
N ASN A 196 -7.75 -7.58 17.10
CA ASN A 196 -6.82 -7.87 18.18
C ASN A 196 -6.55 -9.37 18.37
N LEU A 197 -5.52 -9.71 19.15
CA LEU A 197 -5.13 -11.09 19.44
C LEU A 197 -6.25 -11.91 20.11
N GLY A 198 -7.09 -11.27 20.93
CA GLY A 198 -8.28 -11.90 21.51
C GLY A 198 -9.35 -12.23 20.47
N ASP A 199 -9.56 -11.37 19.48
CA ASP A 199 -10.46 -11.59 18.35
C ASP A 199 -9.97 -12.74 17.47
N ILE A 200 -8.67 -12.77 17.18
CA ILE A 200 -8.02 -13.86 16.43
C ILE A 200 -8.22 -15.19 17.16
N TYR A 201 -7.93 -15.25 18.46
CA TYR A 201 -8.11 -16.48 19.24
C TYR A 201 -9.57 -16.94 19.25
N ARG A 202 -10.53 -16.05 19.52
CA ARG A 202 -11.96 -16.41 19.54
C ARG A 202 -12.42 -16.93 18.19
N HIS A 203 -12.03 -16.25 17.10
CA HIS A 203 -12.37 -16.65 15.75
C HIS A 203 -11.82 -18.05 15.42
N LEU A 204 -10.52 -18.25 15.64
CA LEU A 204 -9.86 -19.54 15.39
C LEU A 204 -10.45 -20.65 16.25
N HIS A 205 -10.71 -20.39 17.53
CA HIS A 205 -11.31 -21.38 18.44
C HIS A 205 -12.72 -21.80 17.99
N THR A 206 -13.57 -20.84 17.60
CA THR A 206 -14.91 -21.14 17.10
C THR A 206 -14.87 -21.90 15.77
N ARG A 207 -14.04 -21.45 14.82
CA ARG A 207 -13.95 -22.06 13.48
C ARG A 207 -13.35 -23.46 13.51
N LEU A 208 -12.19 -23.63 14.14
CA LEU A 208 -11.50 -24.91 14.22
C LEU A 208 -12.36 -25.95 14.95
N ARG A 209 -13.07 -25.56 16.01
CA ARG A 209 -14.00 -26.45 16.71
C ARG A 209 -15.21 -26.85 15.85
N ALA A 210 -15.78 -25.90 15.09
CA ALA A 210 -16.91 -26.18 14.20
C ALA A 210 -16.54 -27.14 13.06
N GLU A 211 -15.29 -27.08 12.59
CA GLU A 211 -14.75 -27.91 11.51
C GLU A 211 -14.13 -29.23 12.01
N GLY A 212 -14.16 -29.49 13.33
CA GLY A 212 -13.58 -30.71 13.93
C GLY A 212 -12.05 -30.75 13.93
N LEU A 213 -11.40 -29.59 13.72
CA LEU A 213 -9.95 -29.40 13.70
C LEU A 213 -9.38 -29.18 15.11
N PRO A 214 -8.06 -29.30 15.31
CA PRO A 214 -7.43 -29.03 16.61
C PRO A 214 -7.73 -27.62 17.12
N GLU A 215 -8.17 -27.51 18.38
CA GLU A 215 -8.47 -26.21 18.99
C GLU A 215 -7.17 -25.47 19.34
N PRO A 216 -7.07 -24.16 19.06
CA PRO A 216 -5.88 -23.38 19.36
C PRO A 216 -5.75 -23.15 20.87
N GLN A 217 -4.53 -22.95 21.35
CA GLN A 217 -4.27 -22.58 22.75
C GLN A 217 -3.63 -21.19 22.82
N ARG A 218 -3.90 -20.48 23.92
CA ARG A 218 -3.24 -19.22 24.22
C ARG A 218 -2.63 -19.25 25.62
N CYS A 219 -1.47 -18.63 25.76
CA CYS A 219 -0.86 -18.33 27.04
C CYS A 219 -0.40 -16.86 27.02
N GLY A 220 -0.83 -16.07 27.98
CA GLY A 220 -0.50 -14.65 28.02
C GLY A 220 -0.91 -14.03 29.34
N VAL A 221 -0.11 -13.08 29.82
CA VAL A 221 -0.39 -12.26 30.99
C VAL A 221 -0.67 -10.82 30.58
N ASN A 222 -1.50 -10.12 31.36
CA ASN A 222 -1.96 -8.73 31.14
C ASN A 222 -2.85 -8.53 29.89
N ASN A 223 -3.20 -7.28 29.59
CA ASN A 223 -4.10 -6.84 28.51
C ASN A 223 -3.58 -7.11 27.07
N ALA A 224 -2.63 -8.05 26.87
CA ALA A 224 -2.06 -8.37 25.56
C ALA A 224 -3.13 -8.85 24.54
N ASP A 225 -4.25 -9.40 25.03
CA ASP A 225 -5.43 -9.72 24.22
C ASP A 225 -5.98 -8.52 23.43
N LEU A 226 -5.77 -7.29 23.90
CA LEU A 226 -6.25 -6.06 23.27
C LEU A 226 -5.33 -5.54 22.16
N LEU A 227 -4.18 -6.17 21.93
CA LEU A 227 -3.21 -5.73 20.93
C LEU A 227 -3.75 -5.97 19.51
N GLY A 228 -3.99 -4.88 18.78
CA GLY A 228 -4.42 -4.91 17.37
C GLY A 228 -3.29 -5.30 16.42
N LEU A 229 -3.48 -6.35 15.63
CA LEU A 229 -2.46 -6.88 14.70
C LEU A 229 -2.62 -6.35 13.28
N VAL A 230 -3.86 -6.24 12.80
CA VAL A 230 -4.22 -5.72 11.47
C VAL A 230 -5.46 -4.83 11.54
N ARG A 231 -5.62 -3.93 10.58
CA ARG A 231 -6.82 -3.12 10.39
C ARG A 231 -7.97 -4.02 9.94
N ASN A 232 -9.14 -3.81 10.52
CA ASN A 232 -10.32 -4.55 10.14
C ASN A 232 -10.89 -3.96 8.84
N VAL A 233 -10.99 -4.75 7.76
CA VAL A 233 -11.57 -4.31 6.48
C VAL A 233 -13.01 -3.83 6.60
N HIS A 234 -13.75 -4.36 7.56
CA HIS A 234 -15.11 -3.92 7.87
C HIS A 234 -15.15 -2.49 8.46
N SER A 235 -14.00 -1.93 8.83
CA SER A 235 -13.84 -0.55 9.27
C SER A 235 -13.51 0.43 8.12
N ALA A 236 -13.26 -0.06 6.88
CA ALA A 236 -12.77 0.71 5.75
C ALA A 236 -13.86 1.24 4.79
N HIS A 237 -15.13 1.25 5.21
CA HIS A 237 -16.18 2.08 4.58
C HIS A 237 -16.29 3.46 5.24
N ALA A 238 -15.16 4.08 5.57
CA ALA A 238 -15.13 5.45 6.11
C ALA A 238 -13.73 6.07 6.01
N SER A 239 -13.25 6.39 4.79
CA SER A 239 -12.44 7.57 4.42
C SER A 239 -11.62 7.31 3.14
N GLY A 240 -12.09 7.87 2.02
CA GLY A 240 -11.28 8.02 0.81
C GLY A 240 -10.66 9.41 0.78
N ASP A 241 -9.33 9.49 0.71
CA ASP A 241 -8.60 10.72 0.40
C ASP A 241 -8.02 10.61 -1.01
N THR A 242 -8.36 11.63 -1.80
CA THR A 242 -7.74 12.05 -3.04
C THR A 242 -6.27 12.42 -2.84
N SER A 243 -5.37 11.96 -3.72
CA SER A 243 -4.07 12.59 -3.94
C SER A 243 -3.75 12.62 -5.42
N ALA A 244 -3.50 13.84 -5.90
CA ALA A 244 -3.10 14.18 -7.25
C ALA A 244 -1.67 13.73 -7.58
N ALA A 245 -1.43 13.48 -8.87
CA ALA A 245 -0.12 13.60 -9.51
C ALA A 245 -0.33 14.19 -10.92
N ASN A 246 0.24 15.38 -11.12
CA ASN A 246 0.47 16.00 -12.43
C ASN A 246 1.57 15.22 -13.15
N ASP A 247 1.42 14.96 -14.45
CA ASP A 247 2.39 15.45 -15.43
C ASP A 247 1.80 15.50 -16.85
N THR A 248 2.40 16.39 -17.62
CA THR A 248 1.96 17.09 -18.82
C THR A 248 1.83 16.27 -20.11
N ALA A 249 0.74 16.50 -20.84
CA ALA A 249 0.72 16.64 -22.29
C ALA A 249 -0.57 17.39 -22.68
N GLU A 250 -0.45 18.60 -23.23
CA GLU A 250 -1.57 19.33 -23.83
C GLU A 250 -2.04 18.61 -25.11
N PRO A 251 -3.36 18.44 -25.30
CA PRO A 251 -3.95 18.41 -26.63
C PRO A 251 -4.79 19.67 -26.84
N GLU A 252 -4.68 20.18 -28.06
CA GLU A 252 -5.33 21.38 -28.57
C GLU A 252 -6.84 21.47 -28.27
N HIS A 253 -7.27 22.69 -27.95
CA HIS A 253 -8.65 23.08 -27.69
C HIS A 253 -9.64 22.64 -28.78
N ALA A 254 -10.58 21.77 -28.40
CA ALA A 254 -11.86 21.64 -29.08
C ALA A 254 -12.87 22.64 -28.46
N PRO A 255 -13.80 23.22 -29.25
CA PRO A 255 -14.60 24.38 -28.86
C PRO A 255 -15.53 24.07 -27.69
N GLY A 256 -15.40 24.87 -26.62
CA GLY A 256 -16.00 24.62 -25.31
C GLY A 256 -17.52 24.55 -25.32
N THR A 257 -18.05 23.45 -24.78
CA THR A 257 -19.37 23.45 -24.15
C THR A 257 -19.31 24.36 -22.93
N ASP A 258 -20.27 25.28 -22.82
CA ASP A 258 -20.34 26.24 -21.70
C ASP A 258 -20.35 25.48 -20.37
N MET A 259 -19.57 25.93 -19.39
CA MET A 259 -19.50 25.30 -18.06
C MET A 259 -20.90 25.20 -17.44
N THR A 260 -21.74 26.21 -17.68
CA THR A 260 -23.15 26.22 -17.28
C THR A 260 -23.92 25.01 -17.85
N GLU A 261 -23.73 24.70 -19.12
CA GLU A 261 -24.37 23.56 -19.78
C GLU A 261 -23.84 22.23 -19.24
N ARG A 262 -22.52 22.11 -19.05
CA ARG A 262 -21.88 20.91 -18.48
C ARG A 262 -22.41 20.61 -17.08
N LEU A 263 -22.47 21.61 -16.21
CA LEU A 263 -22.98 21.46 -14.85
C LEU A 263 -24.49 21.17 -14.81
N THR A 264 -25.27 21.75 -15.73
CA THR A 264 -26.71 21.41 -15.86
C THR A 264 -26.90 19.94 -16.27
N HIS A 265 -26.04 19.41 -17.15
CA HIS A 265 -26.03 17.98 -17.47
C HIS A 265 -25.59 17.14 -16.26
N ALA A 266 -24.59 17.60 -15.52
CA ALA A 266 -24.10 16.93 -14.32
C ALA A 266 -25.20 16.81 -13.25
N GLU A 267 -25.95 17.88 -12.97
CA GLU A 267 -27.11 17.87 -12.06
C GLU A 267 -28.16 16.85 -12.52
N ARG A 268 -28.52 16.85 -13.82
CA ARG A 268 -29.48 15.89 -14.37
C ARG A 268 -29.01 14.44 -14.19
N ILE A 269 -27.74 14.17 -14.47
CA ILE A 269 -27.15 12.83 -14.33
C ILE A 269 -27.12 12.41 -12.85
N ALA A 270 -26.67 13.29 -11.95
CA ALA A 270 -26.64 13.06 -10.52
C ALA A 270 -28.01 12.63 -9.99
N ASN A 271 -29.07 13.32 -10.40
CA ASN A 271 -30.44 13.02 -10.01
C ASN A 271 -30.98 11.66 -10.54
N THR A 272 -30.37 11.08 -11.57
CA THR A 272 -30.75 9.74 -12.07
C THR A 272 -30.07 8.57 -11.34
N ILE A 273 -29.09 8.86 -10.48
CA ILE A 273 -28.37 7.82 -9.74
C ILE A 273 -29.32 7.20 -8.71
N GLY A 274 -29.60 5.90 -8.82
CA GLY A 274 -30.55 5.20 -7.94
C GLY A 274 -30.04 4.99 -6.51
N ASP A 275 -28.72 4.85 -6.36
CA ASP A 275 -28.07 4.67 -5.06
C ASP A 275 -27.96 6.01 -4.31
N GLY A 276 -28.45 6.06 -3.07
CA GLY A 276 -28.53 7.29 -2.29
C GLY A 276 -27.16 7.87 -1.92
N LEU A 277 -26.15 7.03 -1.66
CA LEU A 277 -24.81 7.48 -1.31
C LEU A 277 -24.11 8.08 -2.54
N TRP A 278 -24.16 7.38 -3.68
CA TRP A 278 -23.59 7.89 -4.93
C TRP A 278 -24.30 9.15 -5.41
N ARG A 279 -25.63 9.24 -5.25
CA ARG A 279 -26.39 10.46 -5.55
C ARG A 279 -25.96 11.63 -4.67
N THR A 280 -25.81 11.40 -3.36
CA THR A 280 -25.35 12.43 -2.41
C THR A 280 -23.99 12.97 -2.82
N ARG A 281 -23.03 12.08 -3.12
CA ARG A 281 -21.69 12.47 -3.58
C ARG A 281 -21.74 13.26 -4.86
N ALA A 282 -22.51 12.81 -5.84
CA ALA A 282 -22.66 13.49 -7.13
C ALA A 282 -23.21 14.92 -6.94
N LEU A 283 -24.30 15.08 -6.20
CA LEU A 283 -24.92 16.38 -5.95
C LEU A 283 -24.02 17.33 -5.16
N ALA A 284 -23.32 16.82 -4.13
CA ALA A 284 -22.37 17.61 -3.36
C ALA A 284 -21.20 18.14 -4.23
N TRP A 285 -20.70 17.31 -5.15
CA TRP A 285 -19.68 17.73 -6.12
C TRP A 285 -20.20 18.76 -7.12
N VAL A 286 -21.41 18.56 -7.66
CA VAL A 286 -22.04 19.53 -8.58
C VAL A 286 -22.26 20.86 -7.87
N ALA A 287 -22.76 20.87 -6.63
CA ALA A 287 -22.94 22.09 -5.83
C ALA A 287 -21.63 22.86 -5.65
N ARG A 288 -20.53 22.14 -5.36
CA ARG A 288 -19.21 22.75 -5.22
C ARG A 288 -18.70 23.37 -6.52
N ALA A 289 -18.82 22.66 -7.65
CA ALA A 289 -18.39 23.18 -8.95
C ALA A 289 -19.29 24.33 -9.45
N ALA A 290 -20.57 24.30 -9.08
CA ALA A 290 -21.56 25.33 -9.40
C ALA A 290 -21.34 26.66 -8.69
N ALA A 291 -20.59 26.69 -7.59
CA ALA A 291 -20.41 27.85 -6.72
C ALA A 291 -19.94 29.10 -7.45
N ASP A 292 -19.01 28.95 -8.39
CA ASP A 292 -18.42 30.06 -9.14
C ASP A 292 -19.15 30.36 -10.46
N THR A 293 -20.13 29.52 -10.85
CA THR A 293 -20.79 29.59 -12.17
C THR A 293 -22.26 29.99 -12.09
N PHE A 294 -23.01 29.47 -11.10
CA PHE A 294 -24.44 29.72 -10.97
C PHE A 294 -24.78 30.74 -9.88
N ALA A 295 -26.01 31.27 -9.94
CA ALA A 295 -26.55 32.11 -8.88
C ALA A 295 -26.59 31.37 -7.53
N PRO A 296 -26.38 32.06 -6.39
CA PRO A 296 -26.38 31.44 -5.07
C PRO A 296 -27.63 30.61 -4.77
N GLU A 297 -28.80 31.09 -5.20
CA GLU A 297 -30.08 30.38 -5.07
C GLU A 297 -30.08 28.99 -5.73
N HIS A 298 -29.34 28.85 -6.84
CA HIS A 298 -29.20 27.57 -7.52
C HIS A 298 -28.28 26.62 -6.74
N VAL A 299 -27.17 27.14 -6.24
CA VAL A 299 -26.21 26.38 -5.43
C VAL A 299 -26.88 25.89 -4.14
N GLU A 300 -27.68 26.74 -3.48
CA GLU A 300 -28.47 26.37 -2.29
C GLU A 300 -29.44 25.22 -2.58
N ARG A 301 -30.12 25.22 -3.73
CA ARG A 301 -31.01 24.12 -4.11
C ARG A 301 -30.25 22.80 -4.29
N LEU A 302 -29.06 22.84 -4.88
CA LEU A 302 -28.23 21.64 -5.05
C LEU A 302 -27.75 21.09 -3.71
N ILE A 303 -27.41 21.98 -2.77
CA ILE A 303 -27.09 21.63 -1.39
C ILE A 303 -28.30 20.97 -0.71
N ASP A 304 -29.49 21.57 -0.82
CA ASP A 304 -30.73 21.00 -0.26
C ASP A 304 -31.00 19.60 -0.80
N GLN A 305 -30.81 19.38 -2.11
CA GLN A 305 -30.94 18.06 -2.73
C GLN A 305 -29.92 17.06 -2.20
N ALA A 306 -28.66 17.48 -2.01
CA ALA A 306 -27.61 16.63 -1.46
C ALA A 306 -27.91 16.24 0.00
N GLU A 307 -28.42 17.17 0.81
CA GLU A 307 -28.84 16.91 2.20
C GLU A 307 -30.03 15.96 2.29
N GLN A 308 -31.04 16.15 1.43
CA GLN A 308 -32.19 15.24 1.34
C GLN A 308 -31.76 13.84 0.91
N ALA A 309 -30.87 13.75 -0.09
CA ALA A 309 -30.30 12.48 -0.52
C ALA A 309 -29.52 11.81 0.62
N ALA A 310 -28.71 12.57 1.37
CA ALA A 310 -27.94 12.07 2.51
C ALA A 310 -28.85 11.54 3.63
N SER A 311 -29.94 12.27 3.93
CA SER A 311 -30.91 11.90 4.95
C SER A 311 -31.68 10.62 4.61
N ALA A 312 -31.81 10.30 3.32
CA ALA A 312 -32.43 9.07 2.85
C ALA A 312 -31.48 7.85 2.91
N VAL A 313 -30.17 8.03 3.16
CA VAL A 313 -29.18 6.94 3.26
C VAL A 313 -29.27 6.29 4.64
N GLY A 314 -30.02 5.19 4.75
CA GLY A 314 -30.17 4.45 6.01
C GLY A 314 -28.94 3.62 6.42
N HIS A 315 -28.14 3.12 5.47
CA HIS A 315 -27.05 2.16 5.75
C HIS A 315 -25.67 2.80 5.98
N ALA A 316 -25.46 4.06 5.62
CA ALA A 316 -24.17 4.76 5.70
C ALA A 316 -24.30 6.30 5.91
N PRO A 317 -25.00 6.76 6.97
CA PRO A 317 -25.26 8.19 7.17
C PRO A 317 -23.98 9.01 7.39
N ALA A 318 -22.94 8.43 7.98
CA ALA A 318 -21.65 9.12 8.21
C ALA A 318 -20.97 9.53 6.89
N GLU A 319 -20.91 8.62 5.92
CA GLU A 319 -20.27 8.87 4.63
C GLU A 319 -21.03 9.90 3.79
N ALA A 320 -22.36 9.80 3.77
CA ALA A 320 -23.22 10.72 3.04
C ALA A 320 -23.11 12.14 3.60
N LEU A 321 -23.19 12.30 4.93
CA LEU A 321 -23.04 13.60 5.58
C LEU A 321 -21.62 14.17 5.41
N THR A 322 -20.59 13.32 5.42
CA THR A 322 -19.20 13.76 5.18
C THR A 322 -19.04 14.40 3.79
N ALA A 323 -19.66 13.81 2.76
CA ALA A 323 -19.61 14.38 1.41
C ALA A 323 -20.25 15.77 1.37
N VAL A 324 -21.40 15.94 2.03
CA VAL A 324 -22.14 17.22 2.10
C VAL A 324 -21.32 18.27 2.85
N VAL A 325 -20.85 17.98 4.07
CA VAL A 325 -20.13 18.98 4.88
C VAL A 325 -18.79 19.37 4.26
N THR A 326 -18.13 18.46 3.53
CA THR A 326 -16.86 18.76 2.83
C THR A 326 -17.08 19.68 1.64
N ALA A 327 -18.18 19.51 0.89
CA ALA A 327 -18.55 20.43 -0.18
C ALA A 327 -18.94 21.81 0.36
N LEU A 328 -19.66 21.83 1.48
CA LEU A 328 -20.11 23.06 2.12
C LEU A 328 -19.03 23.84 2.86
N ALA A 329 -17.94 23.20 3.27
CA ALA A 329 -16.89 23.83 4.08
C ALA A 329 -16.35 25.15 3.50
N ALA A 330 -16.29 25.26 2.17
CA ALA A 330 -15.86 26.48 1.48
C ALA A 330 -17.01 27.43 1.10
N LEU A 331 -18.26 26.94 1.05
CA LEU A 331 -19.43 27.67 0.58
C LEU A 331 -20.23 28.29 1.72
N ASP A 332 -20.59 27.47 2.70
CA ASP A 332 -21.33 27.85 3.91
C ASP A 332 -20.84 26.99 5.09
N PRO A 333 -19.76 27.42 5.77
CA PRO A 333 -19.21 26.69 6.90
C PRO A 333 -20.16 26.64 8.11
N ASP A 334 -21.07 27.62 8.26
CA ASP A 334 -22.09 27.61 9.32
C ASP A 334 -23.12 26.50 9.10
N ARG A 335 -23.57 26.33 7.87
CA ARG A 335 -24.48 25.25 7.48
C ARG A 335 -23.79 23.90 7.56
N ALA A 336 -22.54 23.81 7.11
CA ALA A 336 -21.73 22.59 7.23
C ALA A 336 -21.62 22.14 8.71
N GLU A 337 -21.39 23.08 9.63
CA GLU A 337 -21.31 22.80 11.06
C GLU A 337 -22.65 22.38 11.66
N ARG A 338 -23.76 23.00 11.26
CA ARG A 338 -25.11 22.57 11.67
C ARG A 338 -25.37 21.11 11.27
N ILE A 339 -25.08 20.76 10.01
CA ILE A 339 -25.24 19.39 9.50
C ILE A 339 -24.32 18.42 10.23
N ALA A 340 -23.05 18.77 10.44
CA ALA A 340 -22.09 17.95 11.18
C ALA A 340 -22.53 17.67 12.62
N ASN A 341 -23.35 18.56 13.19
CA ASN A 341 -23.91 18.42 14.53
C ASN A 341 -25.20 17.59 14.61
N THR A 342 -25.85 17.27 13.49
CA THR A 342 -27.11 16.51 13.43
C THR A 342 -27.04 15.05 13.86
N PRO A 343 -25.95 14.28 13.65
CA PRO A 343 -25.95 12.87 14.01
C PRO A 343 -26.08 12.68 15.52
N ALA A 344 -27.02 11.82 15.94
CA ALA A 344 -27.24 11.51 17.35
C ALA A 344 -26.10 10.66 17.96
N GLY A 345 -25.43 9.83 17.15
CA GLY A 345 -24.32 8.99 17.59
C GLY A 345 -23.03 9.78 17.79
N THR A 346 -22.41 9.68 18.97
CA THR A 346 -21.18 10.41 19.33
C THR A 346 -19.99 10.09 18.42
N GLU A 347 -19.88 8.85 17.96
CA GLU A 347 -18.83 8.40 17.04
C GLU A 347 -19.04 8.94 15.63
N THR A 348 -20.24 8.75 15.06
CA THR A 348 -20.64 9.31 13.76
C THR A 348 -20.50 10.83 13.72
N LYS A 349 -21.00 11.52 14.75
CA LYS A 349 -20.87 12.97 14.89
C LYS A 349 -19.40 13.39 14.94
N GLY A 350 -18.57 12.71 15.74
CA GLY A 350 -17.15 13.00 15.81
C GLY A 350 -16.42 12.79 14.48
N TYR A 351 -16.79 11.76 13.72
CA TYR A 351 -16.24 11.49 12.39
C TYR A 351 -16.58 12.61 11.38
N VAL A 352 -17.84 13.02 11.32
CA VAL A 352 -18.28 14.10 10.40
C VAL A 352 -17.66 15.45 10.79
N LEU A 353 -17.61 15.79 12.09
CA LEU A 353 -16.94 17.00 12.58
C LEU A 353 -15.43 17.00 12.29
N ALA A 354 -14.76 15.85 12.38
CA ALA A 354 -13.35 15.75 12.03
C ALA A 354 -13.11 15.98 10.52
N ALA A 355 -14.01 15.47 9.67
CA ALA A 355 -13.95 15.73 8.23
C ALA A 355 -14.18 17.22 7.91
N LEU A 356 -15.19 17.84 8.53
CA LEU A 356 -15.43 19.28 8.40
C LEU A 356 -14.22 20.10 8.87
N THR A 357 -13.65 19.75 10.02
CA THR A 357 -12.43 20.40 10.56
C THR A 357 -11.32 20.39 9.52
N LYS A 358 -11.06 19.23 8.92
CA LYS A 358 -10.03 19.09 7.88
C LYS A 358 -10.33 19.97 6.66
N ALA A 359 -11.58 20.02 6.22
CA ALA A 359 -11.99 20.78 5.04
C ALA A 359 -11.88 22.31 5.25
N VAL A 360 -12.16 22.80 6.46
CA VAL A 360 -12.09 24.23 6.80
C VAL A 360 -10.67 24.66 7.24
N ALA A 361 -9.81 23.73 7.67
CA ALA A 361 -8.51 24.05 8.26
C ALA A 361 -7.59 24.90 7.37
N ALA A 362 -7.71 24.82 6.04
CA ALA A 362 -6.91 25.63 5.13
C ALA A 362 -7.43 27.07 4.96
N SER A 363 -8.75 27.27 5.00
CA SER A 363 -9.40 28.57 4.79
C SER A 363 -9.65 29.33 6.09
N ASP A 364 -10.05 28.65 7.16
CA ASP A 364 -10.30 29.23 8.48
C ASP A 364 -9.78 28.31 9.61
N PRO A 365 -8.49 28.42 9.96
CA PRO A 365 -7.90 27.57 10.98
C PRO A 365 -8.41 27.83 12.40
N GLU A 366 -8.91 29.03 12.70
CA GLU A 366 -9.49 29.37 14.01
C GLU A 366 -10.80 28.64 14.22
N ARG A 367 -11.67 28.68 13.21
CA ARG A 367 -12.90 27.90 13.22
C ARG A 367 -12.61 26.40 13.27
N ALA A 368 -11.66 25.93 12.46
CA ALA A 368 -11.29 24.51 12.47
C ALA A 368 -10.78 24.05 13.84
N GLU A 369 -9.94 24.83 14.52
CA GLU A 369 -9.48 24.54 15.88
C GLU A 369 -10.64 24.53 16.89
N SER A 370 -11.56 25.50 16.80
CA SER A 370 -12.77 25.56 17.64
C SER A 370 -13.63 24.30 17.48
N ILE A 371 -13.93 23.91 16.23
CA ILE A 371 -14.69 22.70 15.92
C ILE A 371 -13.97 21.47 16.48
N ALA A 372 -12.66 21.34 16.24
CA ALA A 372 -11.87 20.19 16.71
C ALA A 372 -12.00 19.97 18.22
N VAL A 373 -11.92 21.05 19.02
CA VAL A 373 -11.99 20.97 20.49
C VAL A 373 -13.37 20.49 20.97
N THR A 374 -14.45 20.77 20.24
CA THR A 374 -15.81 20.31 20.59
C THR A 374 -16.03 18.81 20.38
N ILE A 375 -15.19 18.13 19.58
CA ILE A 375 -15.36 16.72 19.25
C ILE A 375 -15.22 15.87 20.51
N THR A 376 -16.28 15.19 20.95
CA THR A 376 -16.28 14.38 22.18
C THR A 376 -15.38 13.15 22.09
N SER A 377 -15.35 12.48 20.93
CA SER A 377 -14.50 11.30 20.71
C SER A 377 -13.03 11.72 20.71
N LYS A 378 -12.26 11.19 21.66
CA LYS A 378 -10.82 11.51 21.81
C LYS A 378 -10.03 11.23 20.53
N TYR A 379 -10.25 10.07 19.92
CA TYR A 379 -9.60 9.66 18.67
C TYR A 379 -9.90 10.66 17.53
N GLN A 380 -11.17 10.98 17.31
CA GLN A 380 -11.57 11.91 16.24
C GLN A 380 -11.06 13.34 16.52
N ARG A 381 -11.04 13.76 17.79
CA ARG A 381 -10.47 15.04 18.21
C ARG A 381 -8.98 15.12 17.89
N TRP A 382 -8.19 14.09 18.22
CA TRP A 382 -6.75 14.11 17.92
C TRP A 382 -6.48 14.11 16.41
N ARG A 383 -7.27 13.36 15.63
CA ARG A 383 -7.22 13.39 14.16
C ARG A 383 -7.51 14.79 13.61
N ALA A 384 -8.55 15.44 14.13
CA ALA A 384 -8.96 16.79 13.74
C ALA A 384 -7.88 17.83 14.09
N LEU A 385 -7.37 17.83 15.33
CA LEU A 385 -6.31 18.73 15.77
C LEU A 385 -5.00 18.54 14.98
N SER A 386 -4.65 17.29 14.65
CA SER A 386 -3.50 16.99 13.79
C SER A 386 -3.66 17.61 12.40
N ALA A 387 -4.85 17.50 11.79
CA ALA A 387 -5.13 18.12 10.50
C ALA A 387 -5.03 19.65 10.55
N VAL A 388 -5.56 20.29 11.61
CA VAL A 388 -5.43 21.74 11.80
C VAL A 388 -3.96 22.15 11.94
N ALA A 389 -3.19 21.44 12.77
CA ALA A 389 -1.78 21.72 12.98
C ALA A 389 -0.97 21.68 11.66
N VAL A 390 -1.23 20.68 10.81
CA VAL A 390 -0.56 20.56 9.50
C VAL A 390 -0.99 21.69 8.56
N ALA A 391 -2.27 22.04 8.51
CA ALA A 391 -2.77 23.10 7.64
C ALA A 391 -2.18 24.48 7.96
N VAL A 392 -1.97 24.79 9.25
CA VAL A 392 -1.36 26.06 9.67
C VAL A 392 0.17 26.03 9.69
N ALA A 393 0.80 24.89 9.47
CA ALA A 393 2.24 24.73 9.63
C ALA A 393 3.05 25.67 8.73
N ALA A 394 2.66 25.81 7.46
CA ALA A 394 3.38 26.66 6.51
C ALA A 394 3.28 28.16 6.83
N THR A 395 2.15 28.61 7.40
CA THR A 395 1.85 30.04 7.67
C THR A 395 2.14 30.47 9.10
N ASN A 396 1.96 29.58 10.07
CA ASN A 396 2.19 29.83 11.49
C ASN A 396 2.75 28.57 12.21
N PRO A 397 4.07 28.31 12.10
CA PRO A 397 4.73 27.16 12.72
C PRO A 397 4.55 27.09 14.24
N ASP A 398 4.55 28.23 14.94
CA ASP A 398 4.40 28.27 16.39
C ASP A 398 3.01 27.79 16.82
N ARG A 399 1.96 28.23 16.12
CA ARG A 399 0.59 27.76 16.37
C ARG A 399 0.46 26.28 16.03
N ALA A 400 1.00 25.84 14.89
CA ALA A 400 1.00 24.43 14.48
C ALA A 400 1.62 23.52 15.57
N GLU A 401 2.79 23.91 16.07
CA GLU A 401 3.52 23.15 17.09
C GLU A 401 2.77 23.15 18.43
N ARG A 402 2.12 24.26 18.83
CA ARG A 402 1.26 24.30 20.03
C ARG A 402 0.08 23.34 19.91
N ILE A 403 -0.64 23.37 18.78
CA ILE A 403 -1.79 22.48 18.53
C ILE A 403 -1.33 21.03 18.57
N ALA A 404 -0.27 20.67 17.85
CA ALA A 404 0.26 19.30 17.84
C ALA A 404 0.70 18.85 19.25
N ARG A 405 1.29 19.74 20.06
CA ARG A 405 1.67 19.43 21.45
C ARG A 405 0.50 19.27 22.42
N SER A 406 -0.66 19.87 22.12
CA SER A 406 -1.89 19.73 22.91
C SER A 406 -2.50 18.33 22.82
N ILE A 407 -2.15 17.57 21.78
CA ILE A 407 -2.55 16.17 21.63
C ILE A 407 -1.90 15.36 22.75
N THR A 408 -2.73 14.78 23.60
CA THR A 408 -2.28 14.05 24.80
C THR A 408 -1.79 12.65 24.47
N ASP A 409 -2.36 12.04 23.44
CA ASP A 409 -2.00 10.69 23.01
C ASP A 409 -0.71 10.72 22.20
N LYS A 410 0.27 9.89 22.59
CA LYS A 410 1.60 9.89 21.99
C LYS A 410 1.59 9.36 20.56
N ASP A 411 0.67 8.45 20.24
CA ASP A 411 0.55 7.83 18.92
C ASP A 411 -0.01 8.82 17.89
N PHE A 412 -0.68 9.88 18.36
CA PHE A 412 -1.12 11.00 17.51
C PHE A 412 -0.20 12.22 17.58
N LYS A 413 0.35 12.53 18.76
CA LYS A 413 1.20 13.71 18.99
C LYS A 413 2.46 13.68 18.13
N TRP A 414 3.18 12.57 18.13
CA TRP A 414 4.47 12.49 17.45
C TRP A 414 4.33 12.46 15.92
N PRO A 415 3.36 11.73 15.34
CA PRO A 415 3.07 11.87 13.91
C PRO A 415 2.59 13.27 13.52
N ALA A 416 1.78 13.94 14.34
CA ALA A 416 1.38 15.32 14.10
C ALA A 416 2.59 16.26 14.06
N LEU A 417 3.50 16.19 15.03
CA LEU A 417 4.73 16.98 15.02
C LEU A 417 5.66 16.64 13.84
N SER A 418 5.74 15.36 13.46
CA SER A 418 6.48 14.94 12.25
C SER A 418 5.90 15.56 10.98
N ALA A 419 4.57 15.61 10.86
CA ALA A 419 3.90 16.20 9.71
C ALA A 419 4.03 17.73 9.70
N VAL A 420 3.94 18.38 10.87
CA VAL A 420 4.21 19.82 11.01
C VAL A 420 5.64 20.15 10.59
N ALA A 421 6.65 19.40 11.06
CA ALA A 421 8.03 19.61 10.65
C ALA A 421 8.20 19.55 9.12
N ALA A 422 7.59 18.54 8.47
CA ALA A 422 7.64 18.41 7.02
C ALA A 422 6.97 19.59 6.30
N ALA A 423 5.82 20.06 6.78
CA ALA A 423 5.09 21.18 6.17
C ALA A 423 5.78 22.54 6.39
N VAL A 424 6.50 22.72 7.51
CA VAL A 424 7.30 23.93 7.79
C VAL A 424 8.59 23.96 6.96
N ALA A 425 9.12 22.80 6.54
CA ALA A 425 10.46 22.70 5.97
C ALA A 425 10.70 23.60 4.75
N ALA A 426 9.71 23.76 3.87
CA ALA A 426 9.84 24.60 2.68
C ALA A 426 9.91 26.10 3.00
N THR A 427 9.28 26.56 4.08
CA THR A 427 9.21 27.99 4.44
C THR A 427 10.20 28.38 5.54
N ASN A 428 10.50 27.47 6.48
CA ASN A 428 11.46 27.68 7.57
C ASN A 428 12.20 26.38 7.94
N PRO A 429 13.28 26.04 7.22
CA PRO A 429 14.07 24.84 7.47
C PRO A 429 14.62 24.71 8.90
N ASP A 430 15.05 25.82 9.51
CA ASP A 430 15.58 25.83 10.89
C ASP A 430 14.52 25.41 11.90
N ARG A 431 13.31 25.96 11.77
CA ARG A 431 12.22 25.60 12.67
C ARG A 431 11.77 24.17 12.43
N ALA A 432 11.69 23.73 11.18
CA ALA A 432 11.34 22.35 10.83
C ALA A 432 12.30 21.33 11.47
N GLU A 433 13.61 21.59 11.38
CA GLU A 433 14.65 20.75 12.00
C GLU A 433 14.55 20.75 13.53
N HIS A 434 14.29 21.90 14.15
CA HIS A 434 14.06 21.99 15.59
C HIS A 434 12.84 21.15 16.03
N ILE A 435 11.72 21.26 15.32
CA ILE A 435 10.51 20.48 15.60
C ILE A 435 10.81 18.98 15.46
N ALA A 436 11.46 18.57 14.36
CA ALA A 436 11.84 17.18 14.13
C ALA A 436 12.72 16.63 15.27
N LYS A 437 13.76 17.38 15.68
CA LYS A 437 14.65 16.99 16.79
C LYS A 437 13.94 16.90 18.14
N SER A 438 12.85 17.63 18.34
CA SER A 438 12.06 17.59 19.58
C SER A 438 11.23 16.31 19.76
N ILE A 439 11.07 15.50 18.70
CA ILE A 439 10.33 14.24 18.74
C ILE A 439 11.14 13.21 19.52
N THR A 440 10.55 12.67 20.59
CA THR A 440 11.23 11.71 21.48
C THR A 440 11.28 10.30 20.94
N VAL A 441 10.30 9.93 20.09
CA VAL A 441 10.23 8.59 19.47
C VAL A 441 11.23 8.53 18.31
N LYS A 442 12.23 7.66 18.42
CA LYS A 442 13.38 7.62 17.50
C LYS A 442 12.97 7.45 16.04
N HIS A 443 12.13 6.47 15.71
CA HIS A 443 11.72 6.21 14.33
C HIS A 443 10.95 7.40 13.72
N LEU A 444 10.04 8.03 14.48
CA LEU A 444 9.31 9.23 14.04
C LEU A 444 10.23 10.45 13.90
N ARG A 445 11.23 10.61 14.78
CA ARG A 445 12.25 11.65 14.64
C ARG A 445 13.05 11.49 13.35
N LEU A 446 13.52 10.28 13.05
CA LEU A 446 14.27 10.01 11.82
C LEU A 446 13.39 10.18 10.57
N LYS A 447 12.12 9.77 10.63
CA LYS A 447 11.13 10.02 9.59
C LYS A 447 10.92 11.52 9.35
N ALA A 448 10.78 12.30 10.41
CA ALA A 448 10.63 13.75 10.33
C ALA A 448 11.88 14.41 9.72
N LEU A 449 13.09 14.06 10.18
CA LEU A 449 14.34 14.58 9.62
C LEU A 449 14.51 14.22 8.13
N SER A 450 14.15 13.01 7.74
CA SER A 450 14.14 12.60 6.32
C SER A 450 13.16 13.44 5.50
N ALA A 451 11.95 13.67 6.01
CA ALA A 451 10.98 14.53 5.33
C ALA A 451 11.47 15.99 5.20
N VAL A 452 12.10 16.54 6.24
CA VAL A 452 12.71 17.88 6.20
C VAL A 452 13.81 17.96 5.15
N ALA A 453 14.76 17.00 5.15
CA ALA A 453 15.83 16.95 4.16
C ALA A 453 15.28 16.90 2.72
N ARG A 454 14.26 16.06 2.48
CA ARG A 454 13.62 15.94 1.16
C ARG A 454 12.91 17.22 0.74
N ALA A 455 12.25 17.91 1.66
CA ALA A 455 11.53 19.14 1.36
C ALA A 455 12.46 20.32 1.03
N VAL A 456 13.65 20.37 1.63
CA VAL A 456 14.63 21.45 1.38
C VAL A 456 15.63 21.11 0.26
N ALA A 457 15.64 19.88 -0.24
CA ALA A 457 16.59 19.42 -1.27
C ALA A 457 16.65 20.32 -2.51
N ALA A 458 15.51 20.85 -2.97
CA ALA A 458 15.44 21.71 -4.15
C ALA A 458 15.92 23.15 -3.90
N THR A 459 15.85 23.65 -2.67
CA THR A 459 16.15 25.05 -2.32
C THR A 459 17.49 25.20 -1.61
N ASP A 460 17.89 24.20 -0.82
CA ASP A 460 19.14 24.14 -0.04
C ASP A 460 19.66 22.68 0.01
N PRO A 461 20.29 22.20 -1.08
CA PRO A 461 20.79 20.83 -1.16
C PRO A 461 21.92 20.54 -0.18
N ASP A 462 22.71 21.55 0.21
CA ASP A 462 23.79 21.39 1.20
C ASP A 462 23.23 21.05 2.58
N ARG A 463 22.20 21.78 2.99
CA ARG A 463 21.48 21.48 4.23
C ARG A 463 20.75 20.15 4.16
N ALA A 464 20.10 19.85 3.04
CA ALA A 464 19.42 18.57 2.83
C ALA A 464 20.39 17.39 3.00
N GLU A 465 21.57 17.47 2.38
CA GLU A 465 22.61 16.46 2.48
C GLU A 465 23.12 16.32 3.92
N HIS A 466 23.40 17.44 4.60
CA HIS A 466 23.85 17.43 6.00
C HIS A 466 22.82 16.76 6.94
N ILE A 467 21.53 17.10 6.79
CA ILE A 467 20.45 16.46 7.57
C ILE A 467 20.39 14.97 7.24
N ALA A 468 20.45 14.61 5.95
CA ALA A 468 20.39 13.22 5.51
C ALA A 468 21.56 12.38 6.07
N GLN A 469 22.78 12.92 6.08
CA GLN A 469 23.96 12.26 6.65
C GLN A 469 23.85 12.03 8.17
N ALA A 470 23.13 12.89 8.90
CA ALA A 470 22.89 12.72 10.33
C ALA A 470 21.87 11.60 10.67
N ILE A 471 21.15 11.07 9.67
CA ILE A 471 20.14 10.03 9.88
C ILE A 471 20.81 8.66 9.98
N THR A 472 20.67 8.00 11.13
CA THR A 472 21.36 6.73 11.40
C THR A 472 20.72 5.51 10.73
N SER A 473 19.43 5.58 10.38
CA SER A 473 18.71 4.47 9.72
C SER A 473 18.69 4.67 8.20
N LYS A 474 19.13 3.66 7.47
CA LYS A 474 19.15 3.63 6.00
C LYS A 474 17.77 3.85 5.37
N ASP A 475 16.71 3.36 6.01
CA ASP A 475 15.34 3.45 5.50
C ASP A 475 14.84 4.89 5.39
N TYR A 476 15.40 5.78 6.22
CA TYR A 476 15.11 7.21 6.21
C TYR A 476 16.22 8.02 5.52
N ARG A 477 17.47 7.54 5.58
CA ARG A 477 18.63 8.23 5.00
C ARG A 477 18.67 8.12 3.48
N TRP A 478 18.49 6.93 2.91
CA TRP A 478 18.58 6.75 1.45
C TRP A 478 17.53 7.55 0.68
N PRO A 479 16.23 7.61 1.09
CA PRO A 479 15.27 8.48 0.42
C PRO A 479 15.62 9.97 0.50
N ALA A 480 16.25 10.42 1.60
CA ALA A 480 16.69 11.80 1.75
C ALA A 480 17.89 12.11 0.85
N LEU A 481 18.89 11.22 0.83
CA LEU A 481 20.06 11.33 -0.06
C LEU A 481 19.67 11.24 -1.53
N SER A 482 18.79 10.31 -1.92
CA SER A 482 18.36 10.17 -3.33
C SER A 482 17.57 11.38 -3.81
N THR A 483 16.70 11.95 -2.97
CA THR A 483 15.98 13.19 -3.31
C THR A 483 16.95 14.37 -3.45
N THR A 484 17.95 14.46 -2.56
CA THR A 484 18.99 15.50 -2.63
C THR A 484 19.83 15.36 -3.89
N ALA A 485 20.27 14.14 -4.23
CA ALA A 485 21.01 13.85 -5.44
C ALA A 485 20.21 14.16 -6.71
N ALA A 486 18.91 13.83 -6.73
CA ALA A 486 18.03 14.16 -7.85
C ALA A 486 17.84 15.69 -8.02
N ALA A 487 17.73 16.43 -6.90
CA ALA A 487 17.59 17.88 -6.95
C ALA A 487 18.83 18.60 -7.51
N VAL A 488 20.03 18.07 -7.25
CA VAL A 488 21.28 18.63 -7.79
C VAL A 488 21.66 18.05 -9.16
N ALA A 489 20.99 17.02 -9.66
CA ALA A 489 21.41 16.31 -10.88
C ALA A 489 21.52 17.22 -12.12
N ALA A 490 20.66 18.23 -12.23
CA ALA A 490 20.68 19.17 -13.35
C ALA A 490 21.82 20.19 -13.30
N THR A 491 22.30 20.54 -12.10
CA THR A 491 23.32 21.59 -11.89
C THR A 491 24.70 21.02 -11.55
N ASP A 492 24.74 19.88 -10.87
CA ASP A 492 25.94 19.17 -10.42
C ASP A 492 25.73 17.63 -10.50
N PRO A 493 25.80 17.04 -11.70
CA PRO A 493 25.67 15.60 -11.88
C PRO A 493 26.83 14.81 -11.25
N ASP A 494 27.99 15.44 -11.02
CA ASP A 494 29.12 14.85 -10.30
C ASP A 494 28.75 14.58 -8.84
N ARG A 495 28.15 15.57 -8.15
CA ARG A 495 27.65 15.41 -6.80
C ARG A 495 26.54 14.38 -6.70
N ALA A 496 25.60 14.37 -7.67
CA ALA A 496 24.55 13.36 -7.71
C ALA A 496 25.11 11.93 -7.83
N GLU A 497 26.10 11.72 -8.71
CA GLU A 497 26.80 10.44 -8.88
C GLU A 497 27.56 10.03 -7.59
N ARG A 498 28.22 10.98 -6.90
CA ARG A 498 28.89 10.70 -5.61
C ARG A 498 27.90 10.24 -4.54
N ILE A 499 26.78 10.95 -4.38
CA ILE A 499 25.76 10.58 -3.38
C ILE A 499 25.18 9.19 -3.70
N ALA A 500 24.94 8.87 -4.97
CA ALA A 500 24.53 7.53 -5.39
C ALA A 500 25.59 6.47 -5.04
N GLY A 501 26.87 6.79 -5.25
CA GLY A 501 28.00 5.96 -4.85
C GLY A 501 28.05 5.70 -3.34
N ASP A 502 27.75 6.70 -2.51
CA ASP A 502 27.67 6.54 -1.05
C ASP A 502 26.54 5.60 -0.64
N ILE A 503 25.36 5.72 -1.26
CA ILE A 503 24.22 4.83 -1.02
C ILE A 503 24.59 3.38 -1.40
N ALA A 504 25.15 3.17 -2.59
CA ALA A 504 25.56 1.85 -3.06
C ALA A 504 26.70 1.26 -2.20
N GLY A 505 27.69 2.08 -1.85
CA GLY A 505 28.82 1.68 -1.01
C GLY A 505 28.40 1.30 0.41
N GLU A 506 27.41 2.00 0.98
CA GLU A 506 26.79 1.59 2.24
C GLU A 506 26.14 0.22 2.09
N TYR A 507 25.25 0.02 1.12
CA TYR A 507 24.62 -1.29 0.90
C TYR A 507 25.68 -2.40 0.78
N ASN A 508 26.73 -2.20 -0.01
CA ASN A 508 27.80 -3.19 -0.20
C ASN A 508 28.54 -3.55 1.10
N ARG A 509 28.64 -2.61 2.05
CA ARG A 509 29.21 -2.88 3.38
C ARG A 509 28.33 -3.78 4.22
N TRP A 510 27.01 -3.68 4.08
CA TRP A 510 26.03 -4.41 4.89
C TRP A 510 25.49 -5.67 4.21
N SER A 511 25.53 -5.76 2.89
CA SER A 511 24.99 -6.87 2.09
C SER A 511 25.52 -8.24 2.54
N PRO A 512 26.81 -8.44 2.86
CA PRO A 512 27.30 -9.73 3.37
C PRO A 512 26.69 -10.14 4.73
N LEU A 513 26.06 -9.21 5.45
CA LEU A 513 25.51 -9.39 6.80
C LEU A 513 23.96 -9.47 6.80
N LEU A 514 23.30 -9.18 5.69
CA LEU A 514 21.84 -9.10 5.58
C LEU A 514 21.30 -10.27 4.73
N PHE A 515 20.64 -11.24 5.36
CA PHE A 515 20.07 -12.41 4.67
C PHE A 515 18.65 -12.17 4.08
N THR A 516 18.06 -10.99 4.28
CA THR A 516 16.82 -10.55 3.62
C THR A 516 17.13 -9.84 2.31
N GLU A 517 17.66 -10.60 1.35
CA GLU A 517 18.08 -10.12 0.03
C GLU A 517 17.01 -9.30 -0.74
N PRO A 518 15.70 -9.63 -0.74
CA PRO A 518 14.76 -8.92 -1.62
C PRO A 518 14.50 -7.48 -1.17
N VAL A 519 14.36 -7.26 0.14
CA VAL A 519 13.78 -6.03 0.68
C VAL A 519 14.82 -4.90 0.73
N ALA A 520 16.05 -5.22 1.17
CA ALA A 520 17.15 -4.25 1.17
C ALA A 520 17.58 -3.88 -0.27
N ALA A 521 17.61 -4.85 -1.18
CA ALA A 521 17.89 -4.62 -2.60
C ALA A 521 16.81 -3.76 -3.26
N THR A 522 15.54 -3.93 -2.87
CA THR A 522 14.42 -3.10 -3.36
C THR A 522 14.57 -1.64 -2.93
N SER A 523 14.92 -1.37 -1.66
CA SER A 523 15.16 0.00 -1.18
C SER A 523 16.37 0.66 -1.86
N LEU A 524 17.44 -0.11 -2.09
CA LEU A 524 18.60 0.36 -2.85
C LEU A 524 18.19 0.72 -4.29
N ALA A 525 17.50 -0.20 -4.97
CA ALA A 525 17.03 0.01 -6.34
C ALA A 525 16.11 1.22 -6.42
N ALA A 526 15.17 1.39 -5.48
CA ALA A 526 14.28 2.55 -5.44
C ALA A 526 15.07 3.87 -5.31
N ALA A 527 16.05 3.93 -4.41
CA ALA A 527 16.88 5.12 -4.22
C ALA A 527 17.70 5.45 -5.47
N LEU A 528 18.39 4.46 -6.04
CA LEU A 528 19.27 4.67 -7.20
C LEU A 528 18.51 4.92 -8.49
N ARG A 529 17.31 4.34 -8.67
CA ARG A 529 16.41 4.66 -9.79
C ARG A 529 16.09 6.15 -9.85
N THR A 530 15.75 6.75 -8.71
CA THR A 530 15.47 8.19 -8.63
C THR A 530 16.67 9.03 -9.05
N VAL A 531 17.87 8.70 -8.56
CA VAL A 531 19.08 9.46 -8.92
C VAL A 531 19.47 9.24 -10.38
N ALA A 532 19.49 8.00 -10.85
CA ALA A 532 19.88 7.66 -12.21
C ALA A 532 18.93 8.29 -13.24
N ALA A 533 17.61 8.29 -12.99
CA ALA A 533 16.64 8.94 -13.88
C ALA A 533 16.87 10.46 -13.95
N ALA A 534 17.12 11.12 -12.82
CA ALA A 534 17.40 12.56 -12.80
C ALA A 534 18.72 12.91 -13.50
N VAL A 535 19.77 12.09 -13.31
CA VAL A 535 21.08 12.26 -13.96
C VAL A 535 21.01 11.94 -15.46
N ALA A 536 20.16 11.00 -15.87
CA ALA A 536 20.06 10.55 -17.26
C ALA A 536 19.67 11.68 -18.23
N ALA A 537 18.87 12.65 -17.77
CA ALA A 537 18.44 13.80 -18.56
C ALA A 537 19.61 14.73 -18.98
N VAL A 538 20.72 14.72 -18.23
CA VAL A 538 21.86 15.65 -18.45
C VAL A 538 23.16 14.92 -18.75
N ALA A 539 23.37 13.74 -18.15
CA ALA A 539 24.60 12.97 -18.27
C ALA A 539 24.29 11.45 -18.29
N PRO A 540 23.78 10.92 -19.42
CA PRO A 540 23.34 9.53 -19.52
C PRO A 540 24.45 8.50 -19.26
N ASP A 541 25.71 8.79 -19.60
CA ASP A 541 26.85 7.93 -19.25
C ASP A 541 27.03 7.77 -17.73
N ARG A 542 26.74 8.82 -16.96
CA ARG A 542 26.82 8.79 -15.49
C ARG A 542 25.66 7.98 -14.91
N ALA A 543 24.47 8.15 -15.48
CA ALA A 543 23.29 7.40 -15.06
C ALA A 543 23.50 5.88 -15.23
N GLU A 544 24.13 5.45 -16.32
CA GLU A 544 24.52 4.05 -16.50
C GLU A 544 25.58 3.61 -15.48
N ARG A 545 26.59 4.43 -15.16
CA ARG A 545 27.55 4.11 -14.09
C ARG A 545 26.90 3.93 -12.73
N ILE A 546 25.90 4.77 -12.40
CA ILE A 546 25.09 4.61 -11.19
C ILE A 546 24.38 3.25 -11.19
N ALA A 547 23.82 2.83 -12.33
CA ALA A 547 23.20 1.52 -12.45
C ALA A 547 24.20 0.37 -12.26
N TYR A 548 25.40 0.47 -12.83
CA TYR A 548 26.45 -0.55 -12.70
C TYR A 548 27.13 -0.57 -11.32
N ALA A 549 26.93 0.44 -10.49
CA ALA A 549 27.44 0.47 -9.11
C ALA A 549 26.65 -0.44 -8.15
N THR A 550 25.52 -1.00 -8.59
CA THR A 550 24.72 -1.93 -7.78
C THR A 550 25.31 -3.34 -7.75
N PRO A 551 25.20 -4.09 -6.63
CA PRO A 551 25.83 -5.40 -6.49
C PRO A 551 25.11 -6.54 -7.21
N HIS A 552 23.78 -6.43 -7.42
CA HIS A 552 23.00 -7.50 -8.02
C HIS A 552 22.54 -7.14 -9.42
N GLN A 553 22.60 -8.11 -10.34
CA GLN A 553 22.15 -7.93 -11.72
C GLN A 553 20.67 -7.50 -11.80
N SER A 554 19.80 -8.04 -10.94
CA SER A 554 18.39 -7.62 -10.88
C SER A 554 18.25 -6.13 -10.55
N THR A 555 19.01 -5.64 -9.56
CA THR A 555 19.01 -4.21 -9.23
C THR A 555 19.59 -3.36 -10.35
N THR A 556 20.67 -3.80 -11.01
CA THR A 556 21.24 -3.12 -12.18
C THR A 556 20.21 -2.97 -13.28
N GLU A 557 19.52 -4.06 -13.64
CA GLU A 557 18.51 -4.07 -14.69
C GLU A 557 17.31 -3.16 -14.35
N THR A 558 16.89 -3.08 -13.08
CA THR A 558 15.84 -2.15 -12.67
C THR A 558 16.24 -0.67 -12.75
N VAL A 559 17.51 -0.34 -12.47
CA VAL A 559 18.01 1.04 -12.60
C VAL A 559 18.21 1.38 -14.08
N LEU A 560 18.81 0.49 -14.88
CA LEU A 560 18.95 0.64 -16.32
C LEU A 560 17.60 0.80 -17.02
N ALA A 561 16.56 0.10 -16.57
CA ALA A 561 15.20 0.25 -17.09
C ALA A 561 14.68 1.69 -16.93
N GLU A 562 14.97 2.36 -15.81
CA GLU A 562 14.60 3.77 -15.63
C GLU A 562 15.48 4.72 -16.43
N VAL A 563 16.78 4.43 -16.56
CA VAL A 563 17.67 5.21 -17.43
C VAL A 563 17.18 5.16 -18.88
N ALA A 564 16.83 3.99 -19.39
CA ALA A 564 16.28 3.81 -20.74
C ALA A 564 15.01 4.65 -20.97
N LYS A 565 14.08 4.65 -20.00
CA LYS A 565 12.86 5.47 -20.07
C LYS A 565 13.18 6.96 -20.06
N ALA A 566 14.11 7.39 -19.21
CA ALA A 566 14.48 8.80 -19.06
C ALA A 566 15.17 9.37 -20.32
N VAL A 567 16.00 8.57 -21.00
CA VAL A 567 16.69 9.00 -22.23
C VAL A 567 15.86 8.79 -23.50
N ALA A 568 14.70 8.13 -23.43
CA ALA A 568 13.90 7.76 -24.60
C ALA A 568 13.51 8.94 -25.49
N ALA A 569 13.26 10.12 -24.90
CA ALA A 569 12.88 11.32 -25.65
C ALA A 569 14.09 12.03 -26.30
N THR A 570 15.28 11.87 -25.74
CA THR A 570 16.49 12.61 -26.16
C THR A 570 17.48 11.77 -26.96
N ASP A 571 17.52 10.46 -26.71
CA ASP A 571 18.42 9.48 -27.33
C ASP A 571 17.72 8.10 -27.42
N PRO A 572 16.78 7.94 -28.37
CA PRO A 572 15.99 6.71 -28.52
C PRO A 572 16.85 5.49 -28.87
N ASP A 573 17.94 5.67 -29.64
CA ASP A 573 18.88 4.59 -29.96
C ASP A 573 19.58 4.05 -28.70
N ARG A 574 19.99 4.94 -27.80
CA ARG A 574 20.54 4.53 -26.50
C ARG A 574 19.48 3.86 -25.63
N ALA A 575 18.26 4.40 -25.57
CA ALA A 575 17.16 3.79 -24.84
C ALA A 575 16.89 2.35 -25.32
N GLU A 576 16.85 2.14 -26.65
CA GLU A 576 16.68 0.82 -27.26
C GLU A 576 17.85 -0.12 -26.91
N ARG A 577 19.10 0.36 -27.00
CA ARG A 577 20.28 -0.45 -26.62
C ARG A 577 20.22 -0.90 -25.17
N ILE A 578 19.88 0.01 -24.25
CA ILE A 578 19.74 -0.33 -22.83
C ILE A 578 18.60 -1.33 -22.65
N ALA A 579 17.43 -1.09 -23.25
CA ALA A 579 16.29 -2.01 -23.18
C ALA A 579 16.65 -3.42 -23.65
N ASN A 580 17.43 -3.53 -24.73
CA ASN A 580 17.88 -4.80 -25.29
C ASN A 580 18.96 -5.51 -24.46
N SER A 581 19.62 -4.81 -23.55
CA SER A 581 20.58 -5.40 -22.60
C SER A 581 19.92 -6.07 -21.38
N ILE A 582 18.62 -5.79 -21.13
CA ILE A 582 17.89 -6.31 -19.97
C ILE A 582 17.60 -7.81 -20.17
N SER A 583 18.04 -8.63 -19.20
CA SER A 583 17.88 -10.09 -19.28
C SER A 583 16.48 -10.53 -18.90
N ASP A 584 15.88 -9.93 -17.86
CA ASP A 584 14.49 -10.21 -17.51
C ASP A 584 13.53 -9.79 -18.63
N LYS A 585 12.89 -10.79 -19.25
CA LYS A 585 12.02 -10.58 -20.40
C LYS A 585 10.77 -9.77 -20.07
N PHE A 586 10.27 -9.85 -18.85
CA PHE A 586 9.13 -9.02 -18.47
C PHE A 586 9.56 -7.54 -18.39
N THR A 587 10.63 -7.24 -17.67
CA THR A 587 11.20 -5.88 -17.59
C THR A 587 11.57 -5.35 -18.98
N GLN A 588 12.23 -6.15 -19.84
CA GLN A 588 12.54 -5.78 -21.22
C GLN A 588 11.29 -5.34 -22.01
N VAL A 589 10.18 -6.08 -21.91
CA VAL A 589 8.91 -5.72 -22.57
C VAL A 589 8.39 -4.38 -22.08
N THR A 590 8.39 -4.15 -20.76
CA THR A 590 7.88 -2.89 -20.19
C THR A 590 8.70 -1.68 -20.63
N VAL A 591 10.03 -1.82 -20.74
CA VAL A 591 10.91 -0.74 -21.20
C VAL A 591 10.71 -0.48 -22.69
N LEU A 592 10.74 -1.52 -23.54
CA LEU A 592 10.52 -1.35 -24.98
C LEU A 592 9.15 -0.73 -25.29
N ALA A 593 8.10 -1.11 -24.55
CA ALA A 593 6.78 -0.52 -24.69
C ALA A 593 6.76 0.96 -24.29
N ALA A 594 7.44 1.33 -23.20
CA ALA A 594 7.56 2.72 -22.78
C ALA A 594 8.34 3.58 -23.80
N VAL A 595 9.50 3.08 -24.27
CA VAL A 595 10.31 3.76 -25.29
C VAL A 595 9.52 3.91 -26.60
N ALA A 596 8.73 2.91 -26.98
CA ALA A 596 7.85 2.99 -28.15
C ALA A 596 6.79 4.11 -28.02
N SER A 597 6.14 4.22 -26.86
CA SER A 597 5.19 5.30 -26.60
C SER A 597 5.85 6.68 -26.67
N THR A 598 7.06 6.82 -26.15
CA THR A 598 7.83 8.07 -26.23
C THR A 598 8.23 8.41 -27.67
N ALA A 599 8.69 7.43 -28.45
CA ALA A 599 9.03 7.63 -29.86
C ALA A 599 7.81 8.05 -30.68
N ALA A 600 6.64 7.44 -30.43
CA ALA A 600 5.38 7.84 -31.07
C ALA A 600 4.99 9.28 -30.71
N ALA A 601 5.10 9.67 -29.43
CA ALA A 601 4.83 11.04 -28.99
C ALA A 601 5.82 12.07 -29.58
N ALA A 602 7.05 11.65 -29.87
CA ALA A 602 8.05 12.46 -30.57
C ALA A 602 7.85 12.55 -32.09
N GLY A 603 6.82 11.89 -32.64
CA GLY A 603 6.50 11.91 -34.08
C GLY A 603 7.23 10.87 -34.92
N ASP A 604 7.77 9.80 -34.32
CA ASP A 604 8.42 8.67 -35.02
C ASP A 604 7.61 7.37 -34.88
N PRO A 605 6.50 7.22 -35.64
CA PRO A 605 5.65 6.03 -35.57
C PRO A 605 6.31 4.76 -36.13
N ASP A 606 7.28 4.91 -37.05
CA ASP A 606 7.98 3.77 -37.65
C ASP A 606 8.92 3.12 -36.63
N HIS A 607 9.71 3.94 -35.91
CA HIS A 607 10.55 3.45 -34.81
C HIS A 607 9.71 2.88 -33.66
N ALA A 608 8.64 3.58 -33.26
CA ALA A 608 7.68 3.07 -32.27
C ALA A 608 7.10 1.71 -32.70
N GLY A 609 6.76 1.57 -33.98
CA GLY A 609 6.29 0.33 -34.58
C GLY A 609 7.34 -0.80 -34.53
N SER A 610 8.61 -0.50 -34.77
CA SER A 610 9.71 -1.47 -34.64
C SER A 610 9.85 -1.96 -33.19
N LEU A 611 9.86 -1.03 -32.22
CA LEU A 611 9.97 -1.30 -30.80
C LEU A 611 8.80 -2.14 -30.27
N ILE A 612 7.55 -1.86 -30.67
CA ILE A 612 6.40 -2.73 -30.37
C ILE A 612 6.59 -4.14 -30.93
N GLY A 613 7.21 -4.26 -32.11
CA GLY A 613 7.57 -5.56 -32.69
C GLY A 613 8.58 -6.32 -31.82
N GLN A 614 9.59 -5.63 -31.31
CA GLN A 614 10.58 -6.19 -30.38
C GLN A 614 9.92 -6.59 -29.05
N ALA A 615 9.10 -5.72 -28.47
CA ALA A 615 8.38 -5.97 -27.23
C ALA A 615 7.46 -7.18 -27.37
N LYS A 616 6.74 -7.34 -28.49
CA LYS A 616 5.91 -8.52 -28.76
C LYS A 616 6.74 -9.81 -28.80
N ARG A 617 7.91 -9.78 -29.45
CA ARG A 617 8.83 -10.94 -29.49
C ARG A 617 9.33 -11.29 -28.09
N ALA A 618 9.76 -10.30 -27.31
CA ALA A 618 10.17 -10.52 -25.92
C ALA A 618 9.01 -11.09 -25.08
N ALA A 619 7.80 -10.54 -25.20
CA ALA A 619 6.60 -11.01 -24.49
C ALA A 619 6.29 -12.49 -24.77
N SER A 620 6.51 -12.96 -26.00
CA SER A 620 6.31 -14.37 -26.36
C SER A 620 7.25 -15.33 -25.62
N THR A 621 8.41 -14.84 -25.18
CA THR A 621 9.42 -15.60 -24.41
C THR A 621 9.23 -15.51 -22.90
N VAL A 622 8.31 -14.67 -22.40
CA VAL A 622 7.97 -14.56 -20.97
C VAL A 622 7.31 -15.86 -20.48
N LYS A 623 7.55 -16.19 -19.21
CA LYS A 623 6.91 -17.33 -18.52
C LYS A 623 5.38 -17.24 -18.62
N ALA A 624 4.71 -18.40 -18.73
CA ALA A 624 3.28 -18.47 -19.02
C ALA A 624 2.40 -17.62 -18.08
N HIS A 625 2.68 -17.62 -16.77
CA HIS A 625 1.91 -16.87 -15.78
C HIS A 625 1.99 -15.33 -15.96
N SER A 626 3.09 -14.79 -16.48
CA SER A 626 3.28 -13.34 -16.69
C SER A 626 3.15 -12.91 -18.16
N ARG A 627 2.99 -13.86 -19.08
CA ARG A 627 2.88 -13.59 -20.52
C ARG A 627 1.66 -12.74 -20.86
N ALA A 628 0.52 -13.01 -20.24
CA ALA A 628 -0.70 -12.25 -20.48
C ALA A 628 -0.54 -10.77 -20.11
N GLU A 629 0.15 -10.49 -19.01
CA GLU A 629 0.44 -9.13 -18.54
C GLU A 629 1.45 -8.43 -19.47
N ALA A 630 2.50 -9.13 -19.89
CA ALA A 630 3.47 -8.61 -20.86
C ALA A 630 2.78 -8.23 -22.18
N LEU A 631 1.95 -9.11 -22.75
CA LEU A 631 1.21 -8.84 -23.98
C LEU A 631 0.20 -7.69 -23.83
N THR A 632 -0.44 -7.58 -22.67
CA THR A 632 -1.33 -6.44 -22.34
C THR A 632 -0.57 -5.13 -22.36
N THR A 633 0.67 -5.11 -21.83
CA THR A 633 1.54 -3.93 -21.86
C THR A 633 1.86 -3.52 -23.31
N VAL A 634 2.20 -4.48 -24.17
CA VAL A 634 2.49 -4.19 -25.59
C VAL A 634 1.27 -3.65 -26.33
N VAL A 635 0.09 -4.24 -26.11
CA VAL A 635 -1.16 -3.77 -26.74
C VAL A 635 -1.52 -2.36 -26.27
N THR A 636 -1.35 -2.07 -24.98
CA THR A 636 -1.65 -0.74 -24.44
C THR A 636 -0.75 0.34 -25.07
N ALA A 637 0.55 0.06 -25.19
CA ALA A 637 1.49 0.98 -25.84
C ALA A 637 1.18 1.15 -27.34
N ALA A 638 0.89 0.05 -28.05
CA ALA A 638 0.52 0.10 -29.46
C ALA A 638 -0.78 0.89 -29.68
N ALA A 639 -1.78 0.73 -28.81
CA ALA A 639 -3.08 1.40 -28.92
C ALA A 639 -2.99 2.92 -28.89
N ALA A 640 -1.94 3.49 -28.29
CA ALA A 640 -1.76 4.94 -28.21
C ALA A 640 -1.46 5.59 -29.57
N PHE A 641 -0.95 4.83 -30.55
CA PHE A 641 -0.53 5.39 -31.85
C PHE A 641 -0.88 4.52 -33.07
N ASP A 642 -1.14 3.22 -32.89
CA ASP A 642 -1.58 2.28 -33.94
C ASP A 642 -2.64 1.29 -33.38
N PRO A 643 -3.89 1.77 -33.18
CA PRO A 643 -4.99 0.94 -32.70
C PRO A 643 -5.28 -0.30 -33.57
N ASP A 644 -5.11 -0.19 -34.89
CA ASP A 644 -5.35 -1.31 -35.82
C ASP A 644 -4.38 -2.46 -35.57
N ARG A 645 -3.11 -2.15 -35.34
CA ARG A 645 -2.12 -3.16 -34.98
C ARG A 645 -2.40 -3.74 -33.59
N ALA A 646 -2.80 -2.92 -32.64
CA ALA A 646 -3.15 -3.37 -31.30
C ALA A 646 -4.34 -4.37 -31.32
N GLU A 647 -5.35 -4.12 -32.15
CA GLU A 647 -6.46 -5.05 -32.40
C GLU A 647 -6.00 -6.35 -33.05
N ARG A 648 -5.21 -6.28 -34.13
CA ARG A 648 -4.65 -7.49 -34.76
C ARG A 648 -3.87 -8.34 -33.75
N MET A 649 -3.19 -7.71 -32.80
CA MET A 649 -2.50 -8.40 -31.73
C MET A 649 -3.46 -9.06 -30.72
N ALA A 650 -4.50 -8.36 -30.27
CA ALA A 650 -5.49 -8.90 -29.33
C ALA A 650 -6.31 -10.05 -29.95
N TYR A 651 -6.80 -9.88 -31.17
CA TYR A 651 -7.56 -10.92 -31.88
C TYR A 651 -6.70 -12.11 -32.31
N GLY A 652 -5.39 -11.93 -32.46
CA GLY A 652 -4.45 -13.00 -32.79
C GLY A 652 -4.11 -13.95 -31.64
N ILE A 653 -4.60 -13.71 -30.42
CA ILE A 653 -4.37 -14.59 -29.26
C ILE A 653 -5.46 -15.65 -29.16
N SER A 654 -5.05 -16.93 -29.15
CA SER A 654 -5.95 -18.07 -29.04
C SER A 654 -6.46 -18.34 -27.62
N GLU A 655 -5.71 -17.94 -26.59
CA GLU A 655 -6.09 -18.10 -25.19
C GLU A 655 -7.14 -17.06 -24.80
N LYS A 656 -8.41 -17.49 -24.66
CA LYS A 656 -9.55 -16.60 -24.37
C LYS A 656 -9.34 -15.65 -23.18
N PRO A 657 -8.85 -16.09 -22.00
CA PRO A 657 -8.64 -15.18 -20.87
C PRO A 657 -7.60 -14.09 -21.15
N THR A 658 -6.53 -14.44 -21.88
CA THR A 658 -5.48 -13.51 -22.28
C THR A 658 -5.99 -12.52 -23.32
N GLN A 659 -6.73 -13.02 -24.32
CA GLN A 659 -7.39 -12.19 -25.33
C GLN A 659 -8.35 -11.19 -24.70
N GLU A 660 -9.22 -11.63 -23.78
CA GLU A 660 -10.18 -10.75 -23.10
C GLU A 660 -9.47 -9.65 -22.29
N ARG A 661 -8.40 -9.97 -21.56
CA ARG A 661 -7.58 -8.97 -20.85
C ARG A 661 -6.97 -7.93 -21.80
N MET A 662 -6.47 -8.37 -22.96
CA MET A 662 -5.92 -7.47 -23.98
C MET A 662 -7.01 -6.58 -24.58
N LEU A 663 -8.21 -7.11 -24.87
CA LEU A 663 -9.35 -6.32 -25.34
C LEU A 663 -9.79 -5.28 -24.31
N VAL A 664 -9.82 -5.62 -23.02
CA VAL A 664 -10.12 -4.64 -21.95
C VAL A 664 -9.09 -3.52 -21.94
N ALA A 665 -7.79 -3.83 -22.03
CA ALA A 665 -6.74 -2.82 -22.04
C ALA A 665 -6.80 -1.94 -23.29
N LEU A 666 -7.01 -2.55 -24.46
CA LEU A 666 -7.17 -1.86 -25.73
C LEU A 666 -8.37 -0.91 -25.73
N GLY A 667 -9.55 -1.41 -25.35
CA GLY A 667 -10.77 -0.61 -25.28
C GLY A 667 -10.65 0.56 -24.31
N LYS A 668 -9.92 0.41 -23.20
CA LYS A 668 -9.62 1.53 -22.30
C LYS A 668 -8.64 2.53 -22.91
N ALA A 669 -7.60 2.05 -23.58
CA ALA A 669 -6.57 2.91 -24.17
C ALA A 669 -7.12 3.77 -25.31
N VAL A 670 -7.98 3.20 -26.16
CA VAL A 670 -8.59 3.93 -27.29
C VAL A 670 -9.81 4.75 -26.91
N ALA A 671 -10.36 4.59 -25.70
CA ALA A 671 -11.61 5.26 -25.31
C ALA A 671 -11.58 6.78 -25.48
N ALA A 672 -10.43 7.42 -25.20
CA ALA A 672 -10.28 8.87 -25.30
C ALA A 672 -10.16 9.36 -26.76
N THR A 673 -9.52 8.58 -27.64
CA THR A 673 -9.23 8.97 -29.02
C THR A 673 -10.28 8.48 -30.03
N ASP A 674 -10.88 7.31 -29.76
CA ASP A 674 -11.90 6.66 -30.59
C ASP A 674 -12.93 5.92 -29.71
N PRO A 675 -13.92 6.66 -29.16
CA PRO A 675 -14.96 6.09 -28.31
C PRO A 675 -15.85 5.06 -29.01
N ASP A 676 -16.05 5.20 -30.32
CA ASP A 676 -16.89 4.29 -31.11
C ASP A 676 -16.23 2.92 -31.21
N ARG A 677 -14.93 2.90 -31.52
CA ARG A 677 -14.12 1.68 -31.53
C ARG A 677 -14.03 1.03 -30.16
N ALA A 678 -13.85 1.82 -29.10
CA ALA A 678 -13.84 1.31 -27.74
C ALA A 678 -15.18 0.67 -27.33
N GLU A 679 -16.31 1.22 -27.79
CA GLU A 679 -17.64 0.65 -27.59
C GLU A 679 -17.80 -0.70 -28.33
N GLN A 680 -17.33 -0.78 -29.58
CA GLN A 680 -17.32 -2.04 -30.35
C GLN A 680 -16.49 -3.12 -29.66
N ILE A 681 -15.31 -2.76 -29.13
CA ILE A 681 -14.48 -3.68 -28.35
C ILE A 681 -15.23 -4.15 -27.09
N ALA A 682 -15.92 -3.24 -26.39
CA ALA A 682 -16.70 -3.58 -25.21
C ALA A 682 -17.81 -4.60 -25.51
N ASP A 683 -18.48 -4.48 -26.65
CA ASP A 683 -19.59 -5.37 -27.01
C ASP A 683 -19.13 -6.80 -27.37
N VAL A 684 -17.85 -7.00 -27.71
CA VAL A 684 -17.26 -8.33 -27.94
C VAL A 684 -16.78 -9.01 -26.65
N ILE A 685 -16.52 -8.24 -25.58
CA ILE A 685 -16.09 -8.77 -24.28
C ILE A 685 -17.23 -9.56 -23.64
N THR A 686 -16.98 -10.79 -23.20
CA THR A 686 -18.01 -11.69 -22.66
C THR A 686 -18.29 -11.48 -21.18
N ASP A 687 -17.26 -11.24 -20.37
CA ASP A 687 -17.38 -11.00 -18.93
C ASP A 687 -17.97 -9.61 -18.64
N GLU A 688 -19.05 -9.56 -17.85
CA GLU A 688 -19.78 -8.32 -17.56
C GLU A 688 -18.93 -7.33 -16.76
N SER A 689 -18.09 -7.82 -15.84
CA SER A 689 -17.19 -6.96 -15.06
C SER A 689 -16.14 -6.28 -15.95
N SER A 690 -15.53 -7.06 -16.85
CA SER A 690 -14.55 -6.60 -17.83
C SER A 690 -15.18 -5.63 -18.84
N ARG A 691 -16.38 -5.94 -19.33
CA ARG A 691 -17.16 -5.08 -20.23
C ARG A 691 -17.49 -3.73 -19.58
N THR A 692 -17.93 -3.76 -18.32
CA THR A 692 -18.24 -2.55 -17.54
C THR A 692 -17.02 -1.65 -17.42
N LYS A 693 -15.82 -2.19 -17.21
CA LYS A 693 -14.58 -1.40 -17.11
C LYS A 693 -14.26 -0.62 -18.39
N VAL A 694 -14.53 -1.19 -19.57
CA VAL A 694 -14.36 -0.48 -20.85
C VAL A 694 -15.46 0.56 -21.03
N ARG A 695 -16.73 0.19 -20.78
CA ARG A 695 -17.86 1.13 -20.84
C ARG A 695 -17.67 2.35 -19.93
N ALA A 696 -17.11 2.15 -18.75
CA ALA A 696 -16.76 3.23 -17.84
C ALA A 696 -15.73 4.19 -18.45
N ALA A 697 -14.71 3.66 -19.14
CA ALA A 697 -13.72 4.48 -19.84
C ALA A 697 -14.35 5.27 -21.00
N VAL A 698 -15.18 4.63 -21.83
CA VAL A 698 -15.90 5.29 -22.93
C VAL A 698 -16.84 6.37 -22.41
N ALA A 699 -17.63 6.08 -21.37
CA ALA A 699 -18.56 7.04 -20.78
C ALA A 699 -17.85 8.29 -20.24
N ARG A 700 -16.67 8.14 -19.63
CA ARG A 700 -15.84 9.29 -19.22
C ARG A 700 -15.30 10.08 -20.40
N ALA A 701 -14.81 9.40 -21.43
CA ALA A 701 -14.24 10.04 -22.61
C ALA A 701 -15.26 10.89 -23.38
N VAL A 702 -16.49 10.42 -23.50
CA VAL A 702 -17.57 11.17 -24.20
C VAL A 702 -18.37 12.08 -23.27
N ALA A 703 -18.05 12.15 -21.97
CA ALA A 703 -18.86 12.87 -21.00
C ALA A 703 -19.03 14.35 -21.36
N VAL A 704 -17.96 15.03 -21.77
CA VAL A 704 -17.98 16.46 -22.10
C VAL A 704 -18.61 16.73 -23.47
N THR A 705 -18.41 15.84 -24.44
CA THR A 705 -18.84 16.02 -25.83
C THR A 705 -20.27 15.53 -26.10
N ASP A 706 -20.69 14.43 -25.47
CA ASP A 706 -22.06 13.88 -25.54
C ASP A 706 -22.45 13.26 -24.18
N PRO A 707 -22.88 14.08 -23.20
CA PRO A 707 -23.29 13.61 -21.87
C PRO A 707 -24.46 12.61 -21.92
N ASP A 708 -25.34 12.73 -22.92
CA ASP A 708 -26.46 11.82 -23.10
C ASP A 708 -26.00 10.45 -23.60
N ARG A 709 -25.00 10.38 -24.47
CA ARG A 709 -24.33 9.14 -24.84
C ARG A 709 -23.64 8.51 -23.63
N ALA A 710 -22.90 9.29 -22.84
CA ALA A 710 -22.27 8.79 -21.62
C ALA A 710 -23.30 8.14 -20.69
N ARG A 711 -24.45 8.79 -20.51
CA ARG A 711 -25.59 8.25 -19.73
C ARG A 711 -26.20 6.98 -20.36
N ARG A 712 -26.37 6.93 -21.68
CA ARG A 712 -26.85 5.72 -22.39
C ARG A 712 -25.90 4.54 -22.18
N ILE A 713 -24.59 4.77 -22.26
CA ILE A 713 -23.57 3.75 -22.01
C ILE A 713 -23.66 3.24 -20.57
N ALA A 714 -23.76 4.16 -19.59
CA ALA A 714 -23.90 3.82 -18.18
C ALA A 714 -25.17 3.00 -17.91
N ASN A 715 -26.28 3.31 -18.59
CA ASN A 715 -27.55 2.57 -18.48
C ASN A 715 -27.49 1.13 -19.01
N ARG A 716 -26.46 0.75 -19.77
CA ARG A 716 -26.23 -0.65 -20.18
C ARG A 716 -25.58 -1.50 -19.08
N ALA A 717 -25.07 -0.88 -18.02
CA ALA A 717 -24.61 -1.58 -16.82
C ALA A 717 -25.75 -1.72 -15.79
N SER A 718 -25.60 -2.64 -14.84
CA SER A 718 -26.60 -2.92 -13.80
C SER A 718 -26.07 -2.64 -12.38
N GLY A 719 -26.99 -2.40 -11.43
CA GLY A 719 -26.67 -2.27 -10.00
C GLY A 719 -25.65 -1.16 -9.68
N GLY A 720 -24.72 -1.46 -8.77
CA GLY A 720 -23.69 -0.52 -8.30
C GLY A 720 -22.74 -0.04 -9.40
N ALA A 721 -22.45 -0.88 -10.41
CA ALA A 721 -21.60 -0.52 -11.53
C ALA A 721 -22.16 0.64 -12.35
N LYS A 722 -23.49 0.68 -12.54
CA LYS A 722 -24.16 1.82 -13.19
C LYS A 722 -23.99 3.11 -12.38
N ALA A 723 -24.17 3.04 -11.07
CA ALA A 723 -24.02 4.21 -10.19
C ALA A 723 -22.58 4.76 -10.22
N GLU A 724 -21.59 3.86 -10.22
CA GLU A 724 -20.17 4.21 -10.32
C GLU A 724 -19.83 4.90 -11.65
N ILE A 725 -20.32 4.38 -12.78
CA ILE A 725 -20.11 5.01 -14.09
C ILE A 725 -20.76 6.40 -14.12
N LEU A 726 -22.03 6.53 -13.71
CA LEU A 726 -22.74 7.81 -13.72
C LEU A 726 -22.04 8.85 -12.82
N TYR A 727 -21.56 8.43 -11.64
CA TYR A 727 -20.77 9.31 -10.78
C TYR A 727 -19.46 9.76 -11.44
N SER A 728 -18.75 8.85 -12.12
CA SER A 728 -17.53 9.21 -12.84
C SER A 728 -17.77 10.19 -13.99
N VAL A 729 -18.93 10.11 -14.65
CA VAL A 729 -19.36 11.07 -15.67
C VAL A 729 -19.64 12.44 -15.06
N VAL A 730 -20.31 12.48 -13.89
CA VAL A 730 -20.52 13.73 -13.14
C VAL A 730 -19.19 14.39 -12.81
N LEU A 731 -18.21 13.64 -12.31
CA LEU A 731 -16.88 14.19 -11.99
C LEU A 731 -16.22 14.86 -13.20
N VAL A 732 -16.24 14.21 -14.37
CA VAL A 732 -15.68 14.79 -15.61
C VAL A 732 -16.44 16.05 -16.04
N LEU A 733 -17.77 16.06 -15.92
CA LEU A 733 -18.56 17.25 -16.26
C LEU A 733 -18.30 18.43 -15.33
N THR A 734 -17.98 18.18 -14.06
CA THR A 734 -17.68 19.19 -13.03
C THR A 734 -16.21 19.62 -12.99
N ASP A 735 -15.32 18.97 -13.75
CA ASP A 735 -13.91 19.35 -13.80
C ASP A 735 -13.75 20.68 -14.55
N PRO A 736 -13.12 21.71 -13.94
CA PRO A 736 -12.83 22.96 -14.62
C PRO A 736 -11.81 22.82 -15.76
N LYS A 737 -11.02 21.74 -15.78
CA LYS A 737 -10.10 21.39 -16.87
C LYS A 737 -10.80 20.51 -17.90
#